data_AF-A0A1Q7EQ72-F1
#
_entry.id   AF-A0A1Q7EQ72-F1
#
_cell.length_a   1.000
_cell.length_b   1.000
_cell.length_c   1.000
_cell.angle_alpha   90.00
_cell.angle_beta   90.00
_cell.angle_gamma   90.00
#
_symmetry.space_group_name_H-M   'P 1'
#
loop_
_entity.id
_entity.type
_entity.pdbx_description
1 polymer ?
#
loop_
_entity_poly.entity_id
_entity_poly.type
_entity_poly.pdbx_seq_one_letter_code
_entity_poly.pdbx_strand_id
1 'polypeptide(L)'
;MPAPIVPEDLYRFRWIDHVRLSPDGERVAYQLSWADAEARQNRSRIVVRRLLEAEPVDATAGPRRDHSPEWSPDGRRVAFVSRRGPVDQIFVLDMTSPGDARQLTSLPEGAGSPLWSRDGTQIAFIGTVLGDPDAIVDDPRPPDSRDQLRRAPVARIARRLDYKHDGQGFVDGRYHHLFVVPATGGDVTQLTSGAWDVAGFDWSPDGEKLVVAGNSEPNADLQRALNLYVVDLAARRSKLVGGFYLGSPTWSPRGDMIAFIAPNGLDAGLLERLWIVPAGGGDQRCLTIGLDQAVSDSLITDMRAGHSTRMVWSAEGDRVYFPSSGPGASSVYSCDLEGNVRPEVAGQRRIYDFDVSSGVIAFCASDTTNPGELHMFTQGAEAKVTDLNPWLRDRYVAQPERESFTAPDGWVVEGWMLRPADFDPNRIYPLVLEIHGGPHGQYGSAFMHEFQVLAGMGYMVLYINPRGSDGYGEHFRRQVVRDWGGKDYIDLMTALDQAIERSGSVDVSRMGVGGGSYGGYMTNWVIGQTNRFSAAVAMRPISNLVSEYAQHDIVLWGALELGPPPYPDLDELWRRSPIRYVQNMQTPLLLSCGEMDLRCAISQSEELFGAMRFLGKTVEMVRYPEESHDLSRSGRPDRRVERLSRIAGWFERFLGTESSEKAGEADTQILPVHRAEEAAAPTAVLETITLAVEPIAESAPTAVLETLPPQDEPEAMAPVETADAAVVEAEPVEEPEPPVAADPYTTAALPIFPEPEPAAEPESEPEPDAVVAEAAPKPEAEPEPAAEAEPEPVAAQAEPEPEPEPEPVVAEAMPEPEPEPEPEPKPEPEPVVAQAEPEPEPEPEREPVAAVPAPEPPAPSVTSTMLRWPTTSIPDAQENGQSDSGEPATTIIPAWQPAEMPSESKRTVSLQAMPPEAIAAGEEFAAKLSFESGPFAGRIVALPNQMVTVGRAPDNDVVVGDPATSGRHGRIEVRAGAFWISDLGSTNGTLINGEPVIEKQLSDGDLITIGQNTIRFSRSE
;
A
#
# COMPACT_ATOMS: atom_id res chain seq x y z
N MET A 1 -36.64 1.05 -12.22
CA MET A 1 -35.19 0.98 -12.06
C MET A 1 -34.84 0.14 -10.85
N PRO A 2 -33.74 -0.64 -10.89
CA PRO A 2 -33.09 -1.15 -9.68
C PRO A 2 -32.68 0.02 -8.77
N ALA A 3 -32.61 -0.21 -7.46
CA ALA A 3 -32.12 0.81 -6.54
C ALA A 3 -30.58 0.92 -6.60
N PRO A 4 -29.98 2.10 -6.37
CA PRO A 4 -28.52 2.21 -6.24
C PRO A 4 -27.98 1.46 -5.02
N ILE A 5 -26.68 1.19 -5.02
CA ILE A 5 -25.95 0.74 -3.83
C ILE A 5 -25.82 1.90 -2.83
N VAL A 6 -26.02 1.62 -1.55
CA VAL A 6 -25.91 2.60 -0.45
C VAL A 6 -24.85 2.18 0.58
N PRO A 7 -24.34 3.09 1.44
CA PRO A 7 -23.40 2.75 2.51
C PRO A 7 -23.85 1.58 3.40
N GLU A 8 -25.14 1.51 3.73
CA GLU A 8 -25.73 0.49 4.60
C GLU A 8 -25.82 -0.90 3.93
N ASP A 9 -25.69 -0.99 2.60
CA ASP A 9 -25.60 -2.29 1.92
C ASP A 9 -24.32 -3.06 2.33
N LEU A 10 -23.34 -2.42 3.00
CA LEU A 10 -22.16 -3.06 3.62
C LEU A 10 -22.52 -4.32 4.43
N TYR A 11 -23.58 -4.24 5.24
CA TYR A 11 -24.02 -5.32 6.11
C TYR A 11 -24.65 -6.52 5.36
N ARG A 12 -24.99 -6.32 4.07
CA ARG A 12 -25.66 -7.32 3.21
C ARG A 12 -24.67 -8.09 2.35
N PHE A 13 -23.48 -7.56 2.10
CA PHE A 13 -22.45 -8.28 1.36
C PHE A 13 -21.97 -9.52 2.13
N ARG A 14 -21.63 -10.55 1.38
CA ARG A 14 -20.98 -11.79 1.85
C ARG A 14 -19.81 -12.06 0.91
N TRP A 15 -18.65 -12.41 1.44
CA TRP A 15 -17.47 -12.58 0.61
C TRP A 15 -16.52 -13.63 1.18
N ILE A 16 -15.57 -14.07 0.35
CA ILE A 16 -14.55 -15.05 0.73
C ILE A 16 -13.20 -14.35 0.77
N ASP A 17 -12.41 -14.61 1.80
CA ASP A 17 -11.04 -14.09 1.92
C ASP A 17 -10.00 -15.21 1.72
N HIS A 18 -10.23 -16.41 2.28
CA HIS A 18 -9.32 -17.55 2.17
C HIS A 18 -9.99 -18.83 1.65
N VAL A 19 -9.24 -19.63 0.86
CA VAL A 19 -9.66 -20.91 0.26
C VAL A 19 -8.55 -21.97 0.32
N ARG A 20 -8.88 -23.22 0.69
CA ARG A 20 -7.99 -24.39 0.63
C ARG A 20 -8.65 -25.64 0.10
N LEU A 21 -7.94 -26.36 -0.77
CA LEU A 21 -8.35 -27.69 -1.24
C LEU A 21 -7.92 -28.77 -0.24
N SER A 22 -8.71 -29.83 -0.14
CA SER A 22 -8.26 -31.05 0.52
C SER A 22 -7.16 -31.76 -0.30
N PRO A 23 -6.31 -32.60 0.30
CA PRO A 23 -5.25 -33.32 -0.42
C PRO A 23 -5.78 -34.25 -1.54
N ASP A 24 -7.00 -34.78 -1.37
CA ASP A 24 -7.70 -35.57 -2.39
C ASP A 24 -8.28 -34.74 -3.54
N GLY A 25 -8.36 -33.40 -3.42
CA GLY A 25 -8.98 -32.51 -4.40
C GLY A 25 -10.50 -32.64 -4.51
N GLU A 26 -11.19 -33.37 -3.61
CA GLU A 26 -12.65 -33.56 -3.64
C GLU A 26 -13.43 -32.52 -2.82
N ARG A 27 -12.75 -31.75 -1.98
CA ARG A 27 -13.34 -30.77 -1.05
C ARG A 27 -12.57 -29.46 -1.03
N VAL A 28 -13.29 -28.41 -0.65
CA VAL A 28 -12.75 -27.07 -0.43
C VAL A 28 -13.23 -26.54 0.91
N ALA A 29 -12.30 -26.02 1.71
CA ALA A 29 -12.57 -25.26 2.93
C ALA A 29 -12.36 -23.78 2.62
N TYR A 30 -13.30 -22.92 3.00
CA TYR A 30 -13.17 -21.48 2.77
C TYR A 30 -13.73 -20.65 3.92
N GLN A 31 -13.16 -19.45 4.09
CA GLN A 31 -13.60 -18.47 5.07
C GLN A 31 -14.71 -17.60 4.46
N LEU A 32 -15.93 -17.71 4.99
CA LEU A 32 -17.05 -16.84 4.65
C LEU A 32 -17.12 -15.67 5.64
N SER A 33 -16.95 -14.45 5.15
CA SER A 33 -16.85 -13.20 5.92
C SER A 33 -18.07 -12.28 5.72
N TRP A 34 -18.40 -11.48 6.74
CA TRP A 34 -19.42 -10.43 6.66
C TRP A 34 -19.22 -9.30 7.69
N ALA A 35 -19.84 -8.15 7.43
CA ALA A 35 -19.97 -7.04 8.37
C ALA A 35 -21.25 -7.19 9.21
N ASP A 36 -21.12 -7.22 10.54
CA ASP A 36 -22.24 -7.38 11.48
C ASP A 36 -22.68 -6.02 12.07
N ALA A 37 -23.95 -5.65 11.84
CA ALA A 37 -24.51 -4.36 12.26
C ALA A 37 -24.83 -4.30 13.76
N GLU A 38 -25.32 -5.40 14.34
CA GLU A 38 -25.77 -5.45 15.73
C GLU A 38 -24.56 -5.52 16.68
N ALA A 39 -23.63 -6.44 16.39
CA ALA A 39 -22.41 -6.60 17.18
C ALA A 39 -21.31 -5.59 16.82
N ARG A 40 -21.49 -4.81 15.74
CA ARG A 40 -20.51 -3.86 15.19
C ARG A 40 -19.12 -4.50 15.00
N GLN A 41 -19.09 -5.69 14.42
CA GLN A 41 -17.87 -6.51 14.28
C GLN A 41 -17.80 -7.13 12.89
N ASN A 42 -16.60 -7.23 12.32
CA ASN A 42 -16.39 -8.08 11.16
C ASN A 42 -16.37 -9.55 11.65
N ARG A 43 -17.23 -10.38 11.06
CA ARG A 43 -17.48 -11.77 11.43
C ARG A 43 -17.00 -12.70 10.31
N SER A 44 -16.62 -13.92 10.68
CA SER A 44 -16.29 -14.95 9.71
C SER A 44 -16.48 -16.36 10.27
N ARG A 45 -16.77 -17.32 9.39
CA ARG A 45 -16.89 -18.75 9.69
C ARG A 45 -16.20 -19.60 8.65
N ILE A 46 -15.79 -20.82 9.00
CA ILE A 46 -15.28 -21.79 8.03
C ILE A 46 -16.45 -22.59 7.45
N VAL A 47 -16.50 -22.68 6.13
CA VAL A 47 -17.45 -23.48 5.36
C VAL A 47 -16.67 -24.53 4.59
N VAL A 48 -17.17 -25.77 4.55
CA VAL A 48 -16.56 -26.87 3.77
C VAL A 48 -17.57 -27.38 2.76
N ARG A 49 -17.15 -27.48 1.50
CA ARG A 49 -17.98 -28.00 0.40
C ARG A 49 -17.29 -29.15 -0.33
N ARG A 50 -18.07 -30.17 -0.71
CA ARG A 50 -17.67 -31.16 -1.70
C ARG A 50 -17.94 -30.64 -3.11
N LEU A 51 -16.99 -30.81 -4.00
CA LEU A 51 -16.98 -30.08 -5.29
C LEU A 51 -18.06 -30.58 -6.27
N LEU A 52 -18.50 -31.83 -6.14
CA LEU A 52 -19.59 -32.42 -6.93
C LEU A 52 -20.97 -32.35 -6.24
N GLU A 53 -21.06 -31.75 -5.05
CA GLU A 53 -22.30 -31.65 -4.27
C GLU A 53 -22.86 -30.22 -4.31
N ALA A 54 -24.19 -30.11 -4.28
CA ALA A 54 -24.90 -28.84 -4.41
C ALA A 54 -24.75 -27.96 -3.16
N GLU A 55 -24.98 -28.55 -1.98
CA GLU A 55 -25.01 -27.82 -0.72
C GLU A 55 -23.65 -27.86 0.00
N PRO A 56 -23.15 -26.73 0.54
CA PRO A 56 -22.02 -26.71 1.46
C PRO A 56 -22.43 -27.14 2.87
N VAL A 57 -21.45 -27.53 3.69
CA VAL A 57 -21.61 -27.74 5.13
C VAL A 57 -20.92 -26.61 5.89
N ASP A 58 -21.66 -25.94 6.77
CA ASP A 58 -21.09 -24.99 7.72
C ASP A 58 -20.23 -25.75 8.74
N ALA A 59 -18.91 -25.65 8.58
CA ALA A 59 -17.95 -26.38 9.40
C ALA A 59 -17.77 -25.74 10.78
N THR A 60 -17.96 -24.42 10.89
CA THR A 60 -18.05 -23.72 12.18
C THR A 60 -19.33 -22.88 12.31
N ALA A 61 -19.82 -22.76 13.55
CA ALA A 61 -21.10 -22.14 13.87
C ALA A 61 -20.98 -21.06 14.96
N GLY A 62 -21.92 -20.12 14.93
CA GLY A 62 -22.01 -18.98 15.84
C GLY A 62 -21.35 -17.70 15.30
N PRO A 63 -21.60 -16.53 15.94
CA PRO A 63 -21.06 -15.24 15.52
C PRO A 63 -19.59 -15.08 15.95
N ARG A 64 -18.71 -15.83 15.31
CA ARG A 64 -17.26 -15.85 15.57
C ARG A 64 -16.48 -15.04 14.53
N ARG A 65 -15.15 -15.05 14.66
CA ARG A 65 -14.18 -14.65 13.64
C ARG A 65 -13.25 -15.84 13.43
N ASP A 66 -13.75 -16.84 12.71
CA ASP A 66 -12.99 -18.03 12.34
C ASP A 66 -12.37 -17.80 10.95
N HIS A 67 -11.05 -17.99 10.81
CA HIS A 67 -10.30 -17.62 9.62
C HIS A 67 -9.09 -18.54 9.38
N SER A 68 -8.44 -18.37 8.23
CA SER A 68 -7.20 -19.06 7.84
C SER A 68 -7.28 -20.60 8.02
N PRO A 69 -8.22 -21.29 7.34
CA PRO A 69 -8.30 -22.74 7.39
C PRO A 69 -7.12 -23.39 6.66
N GLU A 70 -6.62 -24.52 7.13
CA GLU A 70 -5.63 -25.38 6.46
C GLU A 70 -5.94 -26.87 6.74
N TRP A 71 -5.95 -27.69 5.70
CA TRP A 71 -6.28 -29.13 5.78
C TRP A 71 -5.13 -29.97 6.34
N SER A 72 -5.46 -31.01 7.10
CA SER A 72 -4.49 -32.07 7.43
C SER A 72 -4.12 -32.90 6.20
N PRO A 73 -2.91 -33.49 6.12
CA PRO A 73 -2.45 -34.28 4.97
C PRO A 73 -3.29 -35.53 4.65
N ASP A 74 -4.06 -36.03 5.62
CA ASP A 74 -5.01 -37.14 5.44
C ASP A 74 -6.42 -36.67 5.01
N GLY A 75 -6.63 -35.36 4.84
CA GLY A 75 -7.91 -34.75 4.48
C GLY A 75 -9.02 -34.94 5.53
N ARG A 76 -8.71 -35.39 6.76
CA ARG A 76 -9.73 -35.67 7.79
C ARG A 76 -10.03 -34.51 8.72
N ARG A 77 -9.08 -33.58 8.89
CA ARG A 77 -9.15 -32.49 9.86
C ARG A 77 -8.87 -31.16 9.19
N VAL A 78 -9.40 -30.08 9.77
CA VAL A 78 -9.11 -28.70 9.38
C VAL A 78 -8.58 -27.97 10.60
N ALA A 79 -7.36 -27.44 10.50
CA ALA A 79 -6.86 -26.45 11.45
C ALA A 79 -7.35 -25.07 11.02
N PHE A 80 -7.67 -24.19 11.97
CA PHE A 80 -8.07 -22.82 11.69
C PHE A 80 -7.82 -21.92 12.91
N VAL A 81 -7.87 -20.62 12.70
CA VAL A 81 -7.74 -19.59 13.74
C VAL A 81 -9.14 -19.11 14.15
N SER A 82 -9.39 -18.90 15.44
CA SER A 82 -10.70 -18.48 15.94
C SER A 82 -10.57 -17.56 17.16
N ARG A 83 -11.32 -16.45 17.17
CA ARG A 83 -11.47 -15.60 18.36
C ARG A 83 -12.62 -16.10 19.24
N ARG A 84 -12.27 -16.83 20.30
CA ARG A 84 -13.22 -17.26 21.37
C ARG A 84 -12.96 -16.59 22.73
N GLY A 85 -11.98 -15.70 22.80
CA GLY A 85 -11.60 -14.90 23.96
C GLY A 85 -10.96 -13.58 23.51
N PRO A 86 -10.13 -12.91 24.33
CA PRO A 86 -9.55 -11.62 23.99
C PRO A 86 -8.54 -11.66 22.82
N VAL A 87 -8.02 -12.86 22.50
CA VAL A 87 -7.03 -13.10 21.44
C VAL A 87 -7.46 -14.25 20.52
N ASP A 88 -6.88 -14.26 19.32
CA ASP A 88 -7.00 -15.36 18.38
C ASP A 88 -6.21 -16.59 18.87
N GLN A 89 -6.74 -17.80 18.67
CA GLN A 89 -6.09 -19.07 19.00
C GLN A 89 -6.35 -20.11 17.91
N ILE A 90 -5.57 -21.18 17.89
CA ILE A 90 -5.66 -22.26 16.90
C ILE A 90 -6.60 -23.36 17.41
N PHE A 91 -7.45 -23.83 16.52
CA PHE A 91 -8.42 -24.90 16.73
C PHE A 91 -8.31 -25.94 15.62
N VAL A 92 -8.68 -27.18 15.93
CA VAL A 92 -8.84 -28.26 14.95
C VAL A 92 -10.25 -28.81 15.01
N LEU A 93 -10.88 -28.88 13.84
CA LEU A 93 -12.12 -29.60 13.59
C LEU A 93 -11.82 -30.96 12.96
N ASP A 94 -12.58 -31.99 13.34
CA ASP A 94 -12.58 -33.29 12.67
C ASP A 94 -13.79 -33.36 11.72
N MET A 95 -13.55 -33.60 10.43
CA MET A 95 -14.59 -33.63 9.40
C MET A 95 -15.31 -34.99 9.31
N THR A 96 -14.88 -35.99 10.09
CA THR A 96 -15.51 -37.33 10.13
C THR A 96 -16.58 -37.45 11.22
N SER A 97 -16.59 -36.54 12.19
CA SER A 97 -17.50 -36.55 13.34
C SER A 97 -18.03 -35.13 13.61
N PRO A 98 -19.32 -34.83 13.34
CA PRO A 98 -19.88 -33.52 13.64
C PRO A 98 -19.82 -33.20 15.14
N GLY A 99 -19.06 -32.16 15.52
CA GLY A 99 -18.83 -31.79 16.91
C GLY A 99 -18.03 -30.49 17.05
N ASP A 100 -17.89 -30.00 18.29
CA ASP A 100 -17.19 -28.75 18.57
C ASP A 100 -15.68 -28.84 18.25
N ALA A 101 -15.20 -27.92 17.41
CA ALA A 101 -13.78 -27.80 17.10
C ALA A 101 -12.95 -27.49 18.35
N ARG A 102 -11.96 -28.36 18.60
CA ARG A 102 -11.11 -28.41 19.80
C ARG A 102 -9.98 -27.40 19.73
N GLN A 103 -9.76 -26.66 20.82
CA GLN A 103 -8.65 -25.72 20.94
C GLN A 103 -7.31 -26.48 21.06
N LEU A 104 -6.28 -25.99 20.37
CA LEU A 104 -4.89 -26.49 20.49
C LEU A 104 -4.02 -25.57 21.35
N THR A 105 -4.19 -24.26 21.24
CA THR A 105 -3.28 -23.27 21.84
C THR A 105 -3.96 -22.38 22.87
N SER A 106 -3.17 -21.91 23.84
CA SER A 106 -3.60 -20.97 24.89
C SER A 106 -2.51 -19.93 25.20
N LEU A 107 -1.78 -19.45 24.18
CA LEU A 107 -0.76 -18.42 24.35
C LEU A 107 -1.38 -17.09 24.82
N PRO A 108 -0.84 -16.41 25.85
CA PRO A 108 -1.44 -15.19 26.39
C PRO A 108 -1.69 -14.09 25.35
N GLU A 109 -0.75 -13.89 24.42
CA GLU A 109 -0.80 -12.84 23.40
C GLU A 109 -1.36 -13.33 22.03
N GLY A 110 -1.88 -14.56 21.98
CA GLY A 110 -2.53 -15.15 20.80
C GLY A 110 -1.64 -16.05 19.92
N ALA A 111 -2.29 -16.72 18.97
CA ALA A 111 -1.67 -17.61 17.98
C ALA A 111 -2.41 -17.56 16.63
N GLY A 112 -1.67 -17.67 15.52
CA GLY A 112 -2.19 -17.63 14.16
C GLY A 112 -1.31 -18.36 13.14
N SER A 113 -1.74 -18.36 11.87
CA SER A 113 -1.02 -18.99 10.74
C SER A 113 -0.64 -20.47 10.97
N PRO A 114 -1.59 -21.38 11.27
CA PRO A 114 -1.30 -22.80 11.47
C PRO A 114 -0.90 -23.49 10.15
N LEU A 115 0.17 -24.30 10.16
CA LEU A 115 0.54 -25.20 9.06
C LEU A 115 0.84 -26.61 9.59
N TRP A 116 0.24 -27.63 8.97
CA TRP A 116 0.43 -29.04 9.34
C TRP A 116 1.79 -29.57 8.88
N SER A 117 2.44 -30.40 9.71
CA SER A 117 3.53 -31.26 9.26
C SER A 117 3.02 -32.28 8.23
N ARG A 118 3.88 -32.74 7.30
CA ARG A 118 3.46 -33.64 6.19
C ARG A 118 2.89 -34.99 6.65
N ASP A 119 3.20 -35.43 7.85
CA ASP A 119 2.65 -36.64 8.48
C ASP A 119 1.34 -36.40 9.26
N GLY A 120 0.93 -35.14 9.45
CA GLY A 120 -0.27 -34.74 10.18
C GLY A 120 -0.20 -34.95 11.70
N THR A 121 1.00 -35.13 12.28
CA THR A 121 1.21 -35.33 13.72
C THR A 121 1.43 -34.03 14.49
N GLN A 122 1.96 -32.99 13.85
CA GLN A 122 2.23 -31.68 14.42
C GLN A 122 1.60 -30.55 13.60
N ILE A 123 1.40 -29.40 14.25
CA ILE A 123 1.08 -28.13 13.62
C ILE A 123 2.12 -27.11 14.07
N ALA A 124 2.77 -26.45 13.12
CA ALA A 124 3.60 -25.28 13.35
C ALA A 124 2.77 -24.01 13.15
N PHE A 125 3.12 -22.94 13.84
CA PHE A 125 2.34 -21.70 13.82
C PHE A 125 3.11 -20.49 14.35
N ILE A 126 2.54 -19.29 14.16
CA ILE A 126 3.06 -18.05 14.74
C ILE A 126 2.35 -17.74 16.06
N GLY A 127 3.13 -17.52 17.11
CA GLY A 127 2.67 -17.02 18.40
C GLY A 127 3.33 -15.68 18.73
N THR A 128 2.55 -14.76 19.30
CA THR A 128 3.08 -13.49 19.82
C THR A 128 3.71 -13.73 21.20
N VAL A 129 4.90 -13.21 21.48
CA VAL A 129 5.51 -13.26 22.82
C VAL A 129 6.31 -11.99 23.17
N LEU A 130 6.38 -11.66 24.46
CA LEU A 130 7.19 -10.57 25.00
C LEU A 130 8.69 -10.92 24.92
N GLY A 131 9.40 -10.36 23.94
CA GLY A 131 10.83 -10.53 23.72
C GLY A 131 11.71 -9.42 24.29
N ASP A 132 11.17 -8.21 24.53
CA ASP A 132 11.81 -7.11 25.28
C ASP A 132 10.86 -6.65 26.40
N PRO A 133 10.97 -7.21 27.62
CA PRO A 133 10.14 -6.77 28.76
C PRO A 133 10.45 -5.35 29.22
N ASP A 134 11.64 -4.81 28.93
CA ASP A 134 12.04 -3.46 29.29
C ASP A 134 11.51 -2.40 28.29
N ALA A 135 10.76 -2.80 27.26
CA ALA A 135 10.11 -1.90 26.31
C ALA A 135 8.75 -1.34 26.79
N ILE A 136 8.21 -1.85 27.89
CA ILE A 136 6.86 -1.53 28.37
C ILE A 136 6.80 -1.46 29.91
N VAL A 137 5.97 -0.55 30.44
CA VAL A 137 5.53 -0.57 31.84
C VAL A 137 4.03 -0.82 31.85
N ASP A 138 3.63 -2.07 32.08
CA ASP A 138 2.22 -2.48 32.14
C ASP A 138 1.47 -1.78 33.30
N ASP A 139 0.17 -1.57 33.12
CA ASP A 139 -0.74 -1.13 34.19
C ASP A 139 -1.09 -2.35 35.06
N PRO A 140 -0.80 -2.36 36.37
CA PRO A 140 -1.03 -3.52 37.23
C PRO A 140 -2.51 -3.80 37.55
N ARG A 141 -3.45 -2.98 37.04
CA ARG A 141 -4.89 -3.19 37.20
C ARG A 141 -5.42 -4.19 36.16
N PRO A 142 -6.34 -5.11 36.54
CA PRO A 142 -6.94 -6.06 35.59
C PRO A 142 -7.70 -5.34 34.46
N PRO A 143 -7.88 -5.97 33.29
CA PRO A 143 -8.63 -5.41 32.16
C PRO A 143 -10.03 -4.89 32.54
N ASP A 144 -10.54 -3.93 31.77
CA ASP A 144 -11.90 -3.38 31.92
C ASP A 144 -13.00 -4.32 31.41
N SER A 145 -12.66 -5.28 30.53
CA SER A 145 -13.59 -6.29 30.01
C SER A 145 -12.92 -7.65 29.79
N ARG A 146 -13.71 -8.69 29.51
CA ARG A 146 -13.20 -10.04 29.18
C ARG A 146 -12.62 -10.16 27.77
N ASP A 147 -12.93 -9.20 26.91
CA ASP A 147 -12.49 -9.14 25.51
C ASP A 147 -11.21 -8.29 25.35
N GLN A 148 -10.86 -7.50 26.36
CA GLN A 148 -9.59 -6.80 26.45
C GLN A 148 -8.54 -7.71 27.11
N LEU A 149 -7.41 -7.94 26.41
CA LEU A 149 -6.31 -8.74 26.96
C LEU A 149 -5.62 -8.05 28.15
N ARG A 150 -5.32 -6.75 28.00
CA ARG A 150 -4.60 -5.91 28.96
C ARG A 150 -4.97 -4.44 28.75
N ARG A 151 -4.82 -3.63 29.80
CA ARG A 151 -5.01 -2.17 29.73
C ARG A 151 -3.95 -1.53 28.83
N ALA A 152 -4.16 -0.26 28.47
CA ALA A 152 -3.07 0.56 27.93
C ALA A 152 -1.95 0.68 28.99
N PRO A 153 -0.66 0.57 28.61
CA PRO A 153 0.45 0.63 29.54
C PRO A 153 0.62 2.03 30.16
N VAL A 154 1.28 2.07 31.31
CA VAL A 154 1.69 3.31 32.00
C VAL A 154 2.77 4.04 31.20
N ALA A 155 3.69 3.30 30.55
CA ALA A 155 4.72 3.86 29.69
C ALA A 155 5.17 2.85 28.60
N ARG A 156 5.74 3.40 27.53
CA ARG A 156 6.39 2.67 26.42
C ARG A 156 7.81 3.20 26.25
N ILE A 157 8.77 2.31 26.02
CA ILE A 157 10.19 2.62 25.87
C ILE A 157 10.67 2.12 24.51
N ALA A 158 10.51 2.95 23.49
CA ALA A 158 11.03 2.65 22.15
C ALA A 158 12.56 2.80 22.13
N ARG A 159 13.27 1.75 21.68
CA ARG A 159 14.73 1.73 21.46
C ARG A 159 15.13 1.35 20.02
N ARG A 160 14.15 1.06 19.17
CA ARG A 160 14.27 0.55 17.80
C ARG A 160 13.29 1.28 16.88
N LEU A 161 13.51 1.23 15.57
CA LEU A 161 12.58 1.81 14.58
C LEU A 161 11.26 1.06 14.46
N ASP A 162 11.26 -0.26 14.67
CA ASP A 162 10.10 -1.16 14.61
C ASP A 162 9.23 -1.16 15.88
N TYR A 163 9.20 -0.07 16.65
CA TYR A 163 8.42 0.04 17.89
C TYR A 163 6.88 0.05 17.70
N LYS A 164 6.40 -0.01 16.46
CA LYS A 164 4.98 0.02 16.08
C LYS A 164 4.75 -0.48 14.65
N HIS A 165 3.56 -0.99 14.37
CA HIS A 165 3.08 -1.35 13.04
C HIS A 165 1.59 -1.00 12.89
N ASP A 166 1.17 -0.48 11.73
CA ASP A 166 -0.25 -0.23 11.46
C ASP A 166 -1.07 -1.53 11.53
N GLY A 167 -2.33 -1.43 11.98
CA GLY A 167 -3.23 -2.57 12.19
C GLY A 167 -2.90 -3.44 13.42
N GLN A 168 -1.66 -3.42 13.91
CA GLN A 168 -1.24 -4.10 15.15
C GLN A 168 -1.14 -3.14 16.34
N GLY A 169 -0.74 -1.88 16.10
CA GLY A 169 -0.53 -0.86 17.12
C GLY A 169 0.93 -0.72 17.52
N PHE A 170 1.20 -0.46 18.80
CA PHE A 170 2.55 -0.41 19.35
C PHE A 170 3.06 -1.81 19.66
N VAL A 171 4.31 -2.10 19.29
CA VAL A 171 4.92 -3.42 19.44
C VAL A 171 5.09 -3.82 20.90
N ASP A 172 5.27 -2.86 21.82
CA ASP A 172 5.20 -3.10 23.27
C ASP A 172 6.07 -4.28 23.74
N GLY A 173 7.25 -4.41 23.13
CA GLY A 173 8.23 -5.46 23.38
C GLY A 173 7.90 -6.85 22.81
N ARG A 174 6.85 -6.98 22.00
CA ARG A 174 6.26 -8.27 21.60
C ARG A 174 6.50 -8.58 20.13
N TYR A 175 7.00 -9.78 19.86
CA TYR A 175 7.41 -10.22 18.53
C TYR A 175 6.75 -11.55 18.14
N HIS A 176 6.59 -11.74 16.84
CA HIS A 176 5.99 -12.91 16.21
C HIS A 176 7.03 -14.02 16.05
N HIS A 177 6.83 -15.14 16.72
CA HIS A 177 7.78 -16.27 16.69
C HIS A 177 7.14 -17.58 16.29
N LEU A 178 7.97 -18.49 15.79
CA LEU A 178 7.59 -19.84 15.39
C LEU A 178 7.47 -20.77 16.60
N PHE A 179 6.37 -21.54 16.62
CA PHE A 179 6.07 -22.59 17.59
C PHE A 179 5.62 -23.86 16.88
N VAL A 180 5.65 -24.98 17.60
CA VAL A 180 4.99 -26.25 17.22
C VAL A 180 4.14 -26.79 18.38
N VAL A 181 3.08 -27.50 18.03
CA VAL A 181 2.22 -28.25 18.97
C VAL A 181 1.82 -29.59 18.36
N PRO A 182 1.71 -30.68 19.14
CA PRO A 182 1.11 -31.92 18.67
C PRO A 182 -0.33 -31.70 18.20
N ALA A 183 -0.70 -32.22 17.03
CA ALA A 183 -2.03 -32.04 16.46
C ALA A 183 -3.15 -32.70 17.32
N THR A 184 -2.78 -33.64 18.18
CA THR A 184 -3.64 -34.24 19.22
C THR A 184 -3.91 -33.30 20.40
N GLY A 185 -3.26 -32.13 20.46
CA GLY A 185 -3.09 -31.36 21.69
C GLY A 185 -1.94 -31.92 22.54
N GLY A 186 -1.38 -31.07 23.40
CA GLY A 186 -0.19 -31.31 24.21
C GLY A 186 0.51 -29.99 24.52
N ASP A 187 1.74 -30.06 25.02
CA ASP A 187 2.55 -28.88 25.28
C ASP A 187 2.98 -28.17 23.98
N VAL A 188 3.12 -26.85 24.06
CA VAL A 188 3.58 -25.99 22.97
C VAL A 188 5.09 -25.77 23.10
N THR A 189 5.84 -26.00 22.01
CA THR A 189 7.29 -25.77 21.97
C THR A 189 7.62 -24.54 21.12
N GLN A 190 8.40 -23.61 21.66
CA GLN A 190 8.90 -22.43 20.95
C GLN A 190 10.19 -22.77 20.19
N LEU A 191 10.28 -22.39 18.91
CA LEU A 191 11.43 -22.69 18.04
C LEU A 191 12.28 -21.47 17.68
N THR A 192 11.75 -20.25 17.87
CA THR A 192 12.50 -18.99 17.64
C THR A 192 12.25 -17.98 18.75
N SER A 193 13.21 -17.12 19.03
CA SER A 193 13.09 -16.04 20.02
C SER A 193 13.98 -14.84 19.69
N GLY A 194 13.70 -13.68 20.31
CA GLY A 194 14.49 -12.46 20.26
C GLY A 194 13.64 -11.21 20.00
N ALA A 195 14.31 -10.09 19.69
CA ALA A 195 13.66 -8.86 19.22
C ALA A 195 13.69 -8.81 17.69
N TRP A 196 12.84 -9.61 17.04
CA TRP A 196 12.65 -9.69 15.59
C TRP A 196 11.46 -10.60 15.26
N ASP A 197 10.80 -10.36 14.12
CA ASP A 197 9.62 -11.12 13.71
C ASP A 197 9.91 -12.20 12.65
N VAL A 198 9.22 -13.33 12.81
CA VAL A 198 9.06 -14.35 11.76
C VAL A 198 8.00 -13.87 10.77
N ALA A 199 8.45 -13.44 9.59
CA ALA A 199 7.59 -12.93 8.52
C ALA A 199 6.88 -14.01 7.70
N GLY A 200 7.31 -15.28 7.82
CA GLY A 200 6.72 -16.42 7.14
C GLY A 200 7.55 -17.69 7.35
N PHE A 201 6.93 -18.87 7.16
CA PHE A 201 7.59 -20.16 7.40
C PHE A 201 6.91 -21.29 6.62
N ASP A 202 7.60 -22.43 6.46
CA ASP A 202 7.04 -23.69 5.93
C ASP A 202 7.84 -24.91 6.45
N TRP A 203 7.24 -26.09 6.44
CA TRP A 203 7.84 -27.35 6.88
C TRP A 203 8.76 -27.98 5.82
N SER A 204 9.86 -28.60 6.25
CA SER A 204 10.56 -29.58 5.42
C SER A 204 9.69 -30.83 5.21
N PRO A 205 9.79 -31.54 4.06
CA PRO A 205 8.92 -32.69 3.80
C PRO A 205 9.09 -33.87 4.76
N ASP A 206 10.23 -33.96 5.44
CA ASP A 206 10.53 -34.95 6.49
C ASP A 206 9.89 -34.60 7.86
N GLY A 207 9.39 -33.38 8.05
CA GLY A 207 8.84 -32.90 9.32
C GLY A 207 9.88 -32.63 10.42
N GLU A 208 11.18 -32.71 10.14
CA GLU A 208 12.24 -32.49 11.14
C GLU A 208 12.62 -31.01 11.32
N LYS A 209 12.31 -30.16 10.33
CA LYS A 209 12.81 -28.79 10.20
C LYS A 209 11.74 -27.88 9.61
N LEU A 210 11.95 -26.58 9.73
CA LEU A 210 11.18 -25.54 9.06
C LEU A 210 12.11 -24.50 8.44
N VAL A 211 11.69 -23.92 7.32
CA VAL A 211 12.29 -22.68 6.79
C VAL A 211 11.56 -21.49 7.40
N VAL A 212 12.30 -20.43 7.72
CA VAL A 212 11.81 -19.21 8.39
C VAL A 212 12.35 -17.98 7.67
N ALA A 213 11.46 -17.06 7.29
CA ALA A 213 11.81 -15.73 6.81
C ALA A 213 11.81 -14.71 7.96
N GLY A 214 12.83 -13.84 8.02
CA GLY A 214 12.90 -12.74 8.98
C GLY A 214 14.30 -12.12 9.07
N ASN A 215 14.55 -11.27 10.08
CA ASN A 215 15.88 -10.73 10.32
C ASN A 215 16.25 -10.81 11.80
N SER A 216 17.04 -11.82 12.19
CA SER A 216 17.54 -12.00 13.56
C SER A 216 18.96 -11.47 13.78
N GLU A 217 19.47 -10.63 12.87
CA GLU A 217 20.80 -10.03 12.99
C GLU A 217 20.79 -8.82 13.96
N PRO A 218 21.95 -8.41 14.52
CA PRO A 218 22.03 -7.17 15.28
C PRO A 218 21.58 -5.96 14.46
N ASN A 219 20.84 -5.03 15.07
CA ASN A 219 20.25 -3.85 14.43
C ASN A 219 19.34 -4.20 13.22
N ALA A 220 18.52 -5.25 13.35
CA ALA A 220 17.59 -5.68 12.31
C ALA A 220 16.56 -4.59 11.92
N ASP A 221 16.16 -3.75 12.86
CA ASP A 221 15.26 -2.61 12.67
C ASP A 221 15.87 -1.49 11.80
N LEU A 222 17.20 -1.47 11.64
CA LEU A 222 17.93 -0.58 10.74
C LEU A 222 18.20 -1.21 9.37
N GLN A 223 17.73 -2.43 9.11
CA GLN A 223 18.02 -3.21 7.91
C GLN A 223 16.75 -3.64 7.17
N ARG A 224 16.60 -3.20 5.92
CA ARG A 224 15.54 -3.68 5.02
C ARG A 224 15.73 -5.13 4.56
N ALA A 225 16.95 -5.67 4.68
CA ALA A 225 17.25 -7.04 4.30
C ALA A 225 16.67 -8.04 5.31
N LEU A 226 15.83 -8.94 4.82
CA LEU A 226 15.44 -10.18 5.48
C LEU A 226 16.30 -11.34 4.97
N ASN A 227 16.14 -12.49 5.60
CA ASN A 227 16.96 -13.68 5.42
C ASN A 227 16.08 -14.92 5.55
N LEU A 228 16.49 -16.01 4.90
CA LEU A 228 15.98 -17.34 5.21
C LEU A 228 16.88 -18.02 6.24
N TYR A 229 16.25 -18.64 7.22
CA TYR A 229 16.88 -19.52 8.19
C TYR A 229 16.26 -20.91 8.09
N VAL A 230 17.03 -21.95 8.39
CA VAL A 230 16.50 -23.29 8.69
C VAL A 230 16.52 -23.45 10.21
N VAL A 231 15.40 -23.90 10.77
CA VAL A 231 15.20 -24.14 12.21
C VAL A 231 14.76 -25.58 12.40
N ASP A 232 15.37 -26.30 13.35
CA ASP A 232 14.92 -27.66 13.70
C ASP A 232 14.03 -27.69 14.96
N LEU A 233 13.43 -28.85 15.22
CA LEU A 233 12.58 -29.07 16.41
C LEU A 233 13.33 -28.99 17.76
N ALA A 234 14.66 -28.81 17.75
CA ALA A 234 15.47 -28.50 18.93
C ALA A 234 15.84 -26.99 19.01
N ALA A 235 15.09 -26.14 18.28
CA ALA A 235 15.27 -24.69 18.18
C ALA A 235 16.67 -24.25 17.67
N ARG A 236 17.41 -25.13 16.98
CA ARG A 236 18.71 -24.78 16.38
C ARG A 236 18.48 -24.08 15.05
N ARG A 237 18.84 -22.80 14.99
CA ARG A 237 18.72 -21.93 13.80
C ARG A 237 20.05 -21.83 13.04
N SER A 238 20.03 -22.06 11.73
CA SER A 238 21.12 -21.75 10.80
C SER A 238 20.64 -20.78 9.71
N LYS A 239 21.53 -19.92 9.20
CA LYS A 239 21.21 -18.99 8.11
C LYS A 239 21.46 -19.67 6.76
N LEU A 240 20.49 -19.57 5.85
CA LEU A 240 20.51 -20.22 4.53
C LEU A 240 20.91 -19.25 3.43
N VAL A 241 20.23 -18.11 3.34
CA VAL A 241 20.46 -17.02 2.38
C VAL A 241 19.95 -15.70 2.97
N GLY A 242 20.45 -14.55 2.52
CA GLY A 242 20.03 -13.23 3.02
C GLY A 242 20.39 -12.09 2.08
N GLY A 243 20.01 -10.87 2.45
CA GLY A 243 20.21 -9.67 1.62
C GLY A 243 19.01 -9.28 0.75
N PHE A 244 17.85 -9.93 0.94
CA PHE A 244 16.64 -9.74 0.14
C PHE A 244 15.51 -9.13 0.98
N TYR A 245 14.64 -8.32 0.38
CA TYR A 245 13.34 -8.03 0.98
C TYR A 245 12.39 -9.19 0.64
N LEU A 246 12.50 -10.29 1.39
CA LEU A 246 11.87 -11.58 1.05
C LEU A 246 10.62 -11.94 1.88
N GLY A 247 9.78 -12.80 1.32
CA GLY A 247 8.56 -13.31 1.95
C GLY A 247 8.13 -14.68 1.39
N SER A 248 7.08 -15.23 1.99
CA SER A 248 6.42 -16.49 1.59
C SER A 248 7.38 -17.66 1.25
N PRO A 249 8.32 -18.04 2.14
CA PRO A 249 9.17 -19.20 1.90
C PRO A 249 8.33 -20.49 1.88
N THR A 250 8.59 -21.38 0.93
CA THR A 250 7.94 -22.72 0.89
C THR A 250 8.88 -23.81 0.37
N TRP A 251 8.85 -24.96 1.03
CA TRP A 251 9.72 -26.10 0.75
C TRP A 251 9.12 -26.98 -0.35
N SER A 252 9.94 -27.31 -1.35
CA SER A 252 9.57 -28.27 -2.39
C SER A 252 9.16 -29.62 -1.78
N PRO A 253 8.14 -30.33 -2.33
CA PRO A 253 7.78 -31.68 -1.87
C PRO A 253 8.93 -32.71 -1.94
N ARG A 254 9.91 -32.48 -2.83
CA ARG A 254 11.14 -33.28 -2.95
C ARG A 254 12.17 -33.02 -1.85
N GLY A 255 12.06 -31.90 -1.12
CA GLY A 255 12.93 -31.54 -0.02
C GLY A 255 14.28 -30.91 -0.43
N ASP A 256 14.57 -30.86 -1.73
CA ASP A 256 15.84 -30.42 -2.30
C ASP A 256 15.94 -28.90 -2.54
N MET A 257 14.80 -28.25 -2.83
CA MET A 257 14.70 -26.81 -3.07
C MET A 257 13.73 -26.10 -2.10
N ILE A 258 13.97 -24.81 -1.87
CA ILE A 258 13.05 -23.87 -1.22
C ILE A 258 12.76 -22.74 -2.21
N ALA A 259 11.49 -22.39 -2.39
CA ALA A 259 11.06 -21.20 -3.11
C ALA A 259 10.78 -20.03 -2.14
N PHE A 260 10.95 -18.80 -2.60
CA PHE A 260 10.58 -17.58 -1.87
C PHE A 260 10.27 -16.44 -2.84
N ILE A 261 9.55 -15.42 -2.37
CA ILE A 261 9.30 -14.19 -3.14
C ILE A 261 10.27 -13.10 -2.67
N ALA A 262 10.90 -12.38 -3.60
CA ALA A 262 11.69 -11.19 -3.32
C ALA A 262 11.85 -10.31 -4.57
N PRO A 263 11.93 -8.97 -4.45
CA PRO A 263 12.42 -8.13 -5.53
C PRO A 263 13.88 -8.43 -5.87
N ASN A 264 14.32 -8.06 -7.09
CA ASN A 264 15.71 -8.22 -7.53
C ASN A 264 16.61 -7.08 -7.02
N GLY A 265 16.69 -6.95 -5.69
CA GLY A 265 17.39 -5.87 -5.00
C GLY A 265 16.61 -5.39 -3.78
N LEU A 266 16.98 -4.22 -3.26
CA LEU A 266 16.35 -3.60 -2.09
C LEU A 266 15.67 -2.25 -2.40
N ASP A 267 15.81 -1.71 -3.61
CA ASP A 267 15.25 -0.43 -4.05
C ASP A 267 13.71 -0.35 -3.95
N ALA A 268 13.20 0.88 -4.02
CA ALA A 268 11.81 1.22 -4.34
C ALA A 268 11.43 0.83 -5.79
N GLY A 269 10.13 0.67 -6.07
CA GLY A 269 9.60 0.42 -7.42
C GLY A 269 10.00 -0.88 -8.13
N LEU A 270 10.87 -1.72 -7.56
CA LEU A 270 11.18 -3.05 -8.11
C LEU A 270 9.96 -3.98 -8.02
N LEU A 271 9.77 -4.87 -9.02
CA LEU A 271 8.74 -5.90 -8.98
C LEU A 271 9.14 -7.04 -8.02
N GLU A 272 8.17 -7.60 -7.30
CA GLU A 272 8.34 -8.86 -6.56
C GLU A 272 8.53 -10.02 -7.54
N ARG A 273 9.47 -10.93 -7.29
CA ARG A 273 9.81 -12.05 -8.18
C ARG A 273 9.92 -13.37 -7.43
N LEU A 274 9.69 -14.49 -8.13
CA LEU A 274 9.88 -15.85 -7.64
C LEU A 274 11.36 -16.23 -7.71
N TRP A 275 11.90 -16.66 -6.58
CA TRP A 275 13.25 -17.20 -6.44
C TRP A 275 13.21 -18.63 -5.92
N ILE A 276 14.26 -19.40 -6.23
CA ILE A 276 14.55 -20.70 -5.61
C ILE A 276 15.98 -20.75 -5.09
N VAL A 277 16.21 -21.51 -4.02
CA VAL A 277 17.53 -21.80 -3.44
C VAL A 277 17.60 -23.27 -3.03
N PRO A 278 18.75 -23.96 -3.14
CA PRO A 278 18.89 -25.32 -2.62
C PRO A 278 18.70 -25.36 -1.10
N ALA A 279 18.03 -26.40 -0.61
CA ALA A 279 17.73 -26.56 0.83
C ALA A 279 18.97 -26.78 1.70
N GLY A 280 20.10 -27.19 1.10
CA GLY A 280 21.42 -27.25 1.75
C GLY A 280 22.21 -25.94 1.72
N GLY A 281 21.66 -24.87 1.12
CA GLY A 281 22.36 -23.62 0.81
C GLY A 281 23.11 -23.69 -0.53
N GLY A 282 23.55 -22.52 -1.01
CA GLY A 282 24.18 -22.33 -2.31
C GLY A 282 23.54 -21.21 -3.10
N ASP A 283 23.86 -21.12 -4.39
CA ASP A 283 23.39 -20.03 -5.25
C ASP A 283 21.87 -20.03 -5.45
N GLN A 284 21.23 -18.91 -5.14
CA GLN A 284 19.81 -18.68 -5.44
C GLN A 284 19.61 -18.23 -6.90
N ARG A 285 18.46 -18.59 -7.50
CA ARG A 285 18.08 -18.22 -8.87
C ARG A 285 16.68 -17.63 -8.93
N CYS A 286 16.55 -16.48 -9.58
CA CYS A 286 15.26 -15.90 -9.94
C CYS A 286 14.68 -16.67 -11.14
N LEU A 287 13.47 -17.21 -11.00
CA LEU A 287 12.76 -17.88 -12.09
C LEU A 287 11.98 -16.89 -12.95
N THR A 288 11.36 -15.88 -12.35
CA THR A 288 10.53 -14.88 -13.04
C THR A 288 11.30 -13.60 -13.39
N ILE A 289 12.57 -13.72 -13.78
CA ILE A 289 13.39 -12.56 -14.17
C ILE A 289 12.98 -11.99 -15.54
N GLY A 290 12.48 -12.84 -16.45
CA GLY A 290 11.93 -12.44 -17.75
C GLY A 290 10.44 -12.07 -17.74
N LEU A 291 9.78 -12.08 -16.57
CA LEU A 291 8.38 -11.67 -16.41
C LEU A 291 8.33 -10.21 -15.96
N ASP A 292 7.73 -9.32 -16.76
CA ASP A 292 7.55 -7.91 -16.38
C ASP A 292 6.18 -7.67 -15.69
N GLN A 293 5.86 -8.55 -14.74
CA GLN A 293 4.68 -8.52 -13.87
C GLN A 293 5.11 -8.95 -12.46
N ALA A 294 4.54 -8.32 -11.43
CA ALA A 294 4.88 -8.63 -10.04
C ALA A 294 4.31 -10.00 -9.63
N VAL A 295 5.07 -10.78 -8.86
CA VAL A 295 4.65 -12.04 -8.22
C VAL A 295 3.91 -11.70 -6.92
N SER A 296 2.75 -11.06 -7.08
CA SER A 296 1.90 -10.52 -6.02
C SER A 296 0.52 -10.15 -6.59
N ASP A 297 -0.45 -9.83 -5.72
CA ASP A 297 -1.73 -9.21 -6.06
C ASP A 297 -1.72 -7.75 -5.55
N SER A 298 -1.70 -6.79 -6.48
CA SER A 298 -1.60 -5.35 -6.21
C SER A 298 -2.91 -4.57 -6.41
N LEU A 299 -4.02 -5.26 -6.73
CA LEU A 299 -5.29 -4.60 -7.01
C LEU A 299 -5.98 -4.12 -5.72
N ILE A 300 -6.35 -2.84 -5.71
CA ILE A 300 -6.99 -2.19 -4.56
C ILE A 300 -8.51 -2.43 -4.57
N THR A 301 -9.06 -2.66 -3.38
CA THR A 301 -10.49 -2.70 -3.07
C THR A 301 -10.73 -2.04 -1.71
N ASP A 302 -11.98 -1.67 -1.43
CA ASP A 302 -12.46 -1.32 -0.11
C ASP A 302 -13.22 -2.46 0.59
N MET A 303 -13.46 -3.60 -0.07
CA MET A 303 -14.24 -4.71 0.51
C MET A 303 -13.48 -5.49 1.58
N ARG A 304 -12.15 -5.67 1.41
CA ARG A 304 -11.26 -6.47 2.28
C ARG A 304 -9.85 -5.89 2.38
N ALA A 305 -9.08 -6.34 3.36
CA ALA A 305 -7.64 -6.07 3.48
C ALA A 305 -6.81 -6.84 2.42
N GLY A 306 -5.49 -6.63 2.41
CA GLY A 306 -4.56 -7.42 1.59
C GLY A 306 -4.33 -8.83 2.15
N HIS A 307 -3.87 -9.75 1.31
CA HIS A 307 -3.46 -11.10 1.71
C HIS A 307 -1.94 -11.27 1.63
N SER A 308 -1.39 -12.20 2.41
CA SER A 308 -0.05 -12.72 2.14
C SER A 308 -0.05 -13.47 0.81
N THR A 309 1.00 -13.29 0.00
CA THR A 309 1.07 -13.93 -1.31
C THR A 309 1.34 -15.43 -1.15
N ARG A 310 0.33 -16.27 -1.38
CA ARG A 310 0.47 -17.74 -1.34
C ARG A 310 1.23 -18.22 -2.58
N MET A 311 2.13 -19.17 -2.37
CA MET A 311 2.72 -20.00 -3.42
C MET A 311 2.39 -21.46 -3.15
N VAL A 312 2.22 -22.25 -4.20
CA VAL A 312 1.92 -23.69 -4.09
C VAL A 312 2.85 -24.47 -5.02
N TRP A 313 3.54 -25.48 -4.49
CA TRP A 313 4.29 -26.42 -5.32
C TRP A 313 3.34 -27.46 -5.94
N SER A 314 3.60 -27.79 -7.20
CA SER A 314 3.16 -29.06 -7.83
C SER A 314 3.54 -30.28 -6.98
N ALA A 315 2.79 -31.38 -7.09
CA ALA A 315 3.04 -32.60 -6.33
C ALA A 315 4.44 -33.21 -6.61
N GLU A 316 4.90 -33.16 -7.86
CA GLU A 316 6.24 -33.60 -8.29
C GLU A 316 7.36 -32.59 -7.92
N GLY A 317 6.98 -31.39 -7.47
CA GLY A 317 7.89 -30.29 -7.16
C GLY A 317 8.65 -29.75 -8.37
N ASP A 318 8.18 -29.95 -9.60
CA ASP A 318 8.79 -29.47 -10.84
C ASP A 318 8.34 -28.04 -11.23
N ARG A 319 7.21 -27.60 -10.66
CA ARG A 319 6.53 -26.33 -10.96
C ARG A 319 5.98 -25.66 -9.70
N VAL A 320 6.03 -24.32 -9.66
CA VAL A 320 5.47 -23.45 -8.60
C VAL A 320 4.33 -22.62 -9.18
N TYR A 321 3.23 -22.53 -8.45
CA TYR A 321 2.06 -21.68 -8.75
C TYR A 321 2.05 -20.44 -7.84
N PHE A 322 1.65 -19.29 -8.38
CA PHE A 322 1.67 -17.99 -7.70
C PHE A 322 0.65 -17.01 -8.34
N PRO A 323 0.18 -15.97 -7.65
CA PRO A 323 -0.58 -14.89 -8.29
C PRO A 323 0.38 -13.91 -8.97
N SER A 324 -0.07 -13.26 -10.03
CA SER A 324 0.69 -12.18 -10.67
C SER A 324 -0.21 -11.06 -11.17
N SER A 325 0.29 -9.83 -10.98
CA SER A 325 -0.41 -8.59 -11.29
C SER A 325 -0.07 -8.10 -12.70
N GLY A 326 -1.09 -8.01 -13.55
CA GLY A 326 -1.02 -7.35 -14.86
C GLY A 326 -1.92 -6.11 -14.93
N PRO A 327 -2.12 -5.53 -16.12
CA PRO A 327 -2.92 -4.31 -16.32
C PRO A 327 -4.38 -4.49 -15.86
N GLY A 328 -4.73 -3.85 -14.75
CA GLY A 328 -6.07 -3.85 -14.18
C GLY A 328 -6.60 -5.24 -13.76
N ALA A 329 -5.73 -6.22 -13.52
CA ALA A 329 -6.12 -7.60 -13.19
C ALA A 329 -5.04 -8.37 -12.41
N SER A 330 -5.47 -9.36 -11.61
CA SER A 330 -4.58 -10.34 -10.95
C SER A 330 -4.99 -11.76 -11.36
N SER A 331 -4.02 -12.59 -11.74
CA SER A 331 -4.20 -13.92 -12.34
C SER A 331 -3.31 -14.97 -11.66
N VAL A 332 -3.69 -16.25 -11.69
CA VAL A 332 -2.82 -17.37 -11.26
C VAL A 332 -1.91 -17.78 -12.42
N TYR A 333 -0.61 -17.76 -12.15
CA TYR A 333 0.45 -18.23 -13.04
C TYR A 333 1.14 -19.46 -12.45
N SER A 334 1.92 -20.14 -13.28
CA SER A 334 2.92 -21.10 -12.85
C SER A 334 4.25 -20.91 -13.56
N CYS A 335 5.33 -21.40 -12.94
CA CYS A 335 6.67 -21.45 -13.51
C CYS A 335 7.34 -22.78 -13.16
N ASP A 336 7.99 -23.43 -14.12
CA ASP A 336 8.85 -24.59 -13.83
C ASP A 336 10.24 -24.17 -13.35
N LEU A 337 11.04 -25.16 -12.96
CA LEU A 337 12.42 -24.93 -12.54
C LEU A 337 13.33 -24.42 -13.66
N GLU A 338 12.97 -24.53 -14.94
CA GLU A 338 13.74 -23.97 -16.04
C GLU A 338 13.50 -22.46 -16.20
N GLY A 339 12.31 -21.98 -15.82
CA GLY A 339 11.91 -20.57 -15.89
C GLY A 339 10.74 -20.29 -16.85
N ASN A 340 10.07 -21.33 -17.38
CA ASN A 340 8.98 -21.17 -18.33
C ASN A 340 7.68 -20.82 -17.58
N VAL A 341 7.43 -19.51 -17.48
CA VAL A 341 6.22 -18.92 -16.93
C VAL A 341 5.04 -19.09 -17.90
N ARG A 342 3.85 -19.43 -17.38
CA ARG A 342 2.58 -19.39 -18.12
C ARG A 342 1.40 -19.04 -17.20
N PRO A 343 0.35 -18.36 -17.70
CA PRO A 343 -0.90 -18.24 -16.96
C PRO A 343 -1.58 -19.61 -16.86
N GLU A 344 -2.18 -19.92 -15.71
CA GLU A 344 -3.02 -21.10 -15.49
C GLU A 344 -4.49 -20.70 -15.42
N VAL A 345 -4.80 -19.58 -14.74
CA VAL A 345 -6.14 -19.00 -14.64
C VAL A 345 -6.04 -17.48 -14.68
N ALA A 346 -6.68 -16.85 -15.67
CA ALA A 346 -6.60 -15.41 -15.90
C ALA A 346 -7.99 -14.77 -16.16
N GLY A 347 -8.02 -13.47 -16.43
CA GLY A 347 -9.23 -12.74 -16.85
C GLY A 347 -9.19 -11.26 -16.48
N GLN A 348 -10.21 -10.49 -16.86
CA GLN A 348 -10.43 -9.13 -16.35
C GLN A 348 -11.16 -9.23 -15.00
N ARG A 349 -10.39 -9.60 -13.97
CA ARG A 349 -10.81 -9.82 -12.59
C ARG A 349 -9.58 -9.75 -11.66
N ARG A 350 -9.83 -9.75 -10.35
CA ARG A 350 -8.80 -9.91 -9.32
C ARG A 350 -8.91 -11.31 -8.70
N ILE A 351 -7.92 -12.17 -8.93
CA ILE A 351 -7.69 -13.37 -8.13
C ILE A 351 -6.73 -13.02 -6.97
N TYR A 352 -7.12 -13.32 -5.73
CA TYR A 352 -6.46 -12.78 -4.53
C TYR A 352 -6.13 -13.81 -3.43
N ASP A 353 -6.64 -15.03 -3.53
CA ASP A 353 -6.17 -16.23 -2.81
C ASP A 353 -6.52 -17.47 -3.66
N PHE A 354 -5.71 -18.51 -3.59
CA PHE A 354 -5.91 -19.73 -4.36
C PHE A 354 -5.20 -20.92 -3.71
N ASP A 355 -5.58 -22.13 -4.11
CA ASP A 355 -4.92 -23.36 -3.71
C ASP A 355 -4.93 -24.39 -4.85
N VAL A 356 -3.95 -25.30 -4.86
CA VAL A 356 -3.74 -26.28 -5.93
C VAL A 356 -3.56 -27.68 -5.34
N SER A 357 -4.40 -28.62 -5.74
CA SER A 357 -4.37 -30.01 -5.27
C SER A 357 -4.95 -30.94 -6.32
N SER A 358 -4.31 -32.11 -6.53
CA SER A 358 -4.81 -33.21 -7.38
C SER A 358 -5.36 -32.81 -8.77
N GLY A 359 -4.75 -31.82 -9.43
CA GLY A 359 -5.17 -31.34 -10.76
C GLY A 359 -6.37 -30.36 -10.75
N VAL A 360 -6.72 -29.84 -9.57
CA VAL A 360 -7.73 -28.79 -9.35
C VAL A 360 -7.03 -27.54 -8.83
N ILE A 361 -7.43 -26.38 -9.35
CA ILE A 361 -7.13 -25.06 -8.78
C ILE A 361 -8.45 -24.51 -8.22
N ALA A 362 -8.51 -24.23 -6.92
CA ALA A 362 -9.62 -23.48 -6.33
C ALA A 362 -9.13 -22.06 -6.01
N PHE A 363 -9.94 -21.04 -6.30
CA PHE A 363 -9.48 -19.66 -6.17
C PHE A 363 -10.61 -18.70 -5.83
N CYS A 364 -10.28 -17.67 -5.05
CA CYS A 364 -11.17 -16.57 -4.74
C CYS A 364 -10.99 -15.47 -5.77
N ALA A 365 -12.06 -15.10 -6.47
CA ALA A 365 -12.05 -14.07 -7.50
C ALA A 365 -13.13 -13.01 -7.23
N SER A 366 -12.77 -11.74 -7.36
CA SER A 366 -13.70 -10.61 -7.42
C SER A 366 -13.56 -9.91 -8.77
N ASP A 367 -14.66 -9.35 -9.27
CA ASP A 367 -14.68 -8.55 -10.49
C ASP A 367 -15.43 -7.22 -10.23
N THR A 368 -15.79 -6.50 -11.28
CA THR A 368 -16.47 -5.19 -11.20
C THR A 368 -17.92 -5.29 -10.70
N THR A 369 -18.50 -6.49 -10.68
CA THR A 369 -19.92 -6.76 -10.37
C THR A 369 -20.15 -7.33 -8.97
N ASN A 370 -19.16 -8.02 -8.39
CA ASN A 370 -19.30 -8.71 -7.12
C ASN A 370 -18.01 -8.66 -6.27
N PRO A 371 -18.11 -8.67 -4.93
CA PRO A 371 -16.97 -8.44 -4.04
C PRO A 371 -16.02 -9.63 -3.90
N GLY A 372 -16.35 -10.83 -4.41
CA GLY A 372 -15.57 -12.04 -4.20
C GLY A 372 -16.42 -13.31 -4.11
N GLU A 373 -16.23 -14.22 -5.05
CA GLU A 373 -16.87 -15.54 -5.15
C GLU A 373 -15.80 -16.65 -5.23
N LEU A 374 -16.19 -17.89 -4.91
CA LEU A 374 -15.34 -19.07 -5.11
C LEU A 374 -15.46 -19.55 -6.55
N HIS A 375 -14.31 -19.78 -7.19
CA HIS A 375 -14.20 -20.41 -8.49
C HIS A 375 -13.30 -21.66 -8.41
N MET A 376 -13.45 -22.52 -9.41
CA MET A 376 -12.62 -23.70 -9.63
C MET A 376 -12.20 -23.80 -11.09
N PHE A 377 -10.99 -24.30 -11.31
CA PHE A 377 -10.49 -24.70 -12.61
C PHE A 377 -9.92 -26.13 -12.55
N THR A 378 -10.35 -27.00 -13.48
CA THR A 378 -9.80 -28.35 -13.63
C THR A 378 -10.05 -28.87 -15.05
N GLN A 379 -9.15 -29.71 -15.56
CA GLN A 379 -9.23 -30.31 -16.91
C GLN A 379 -9.46 -29.31 -18.06
N GLY A 380 -9.01 -28.05 -17.90
CA GLY A 380 -9.20 -26.98 -18.89
C GLY A 380 -10.55 -26.24 -18.81
N ALA A 381 -11.43 -26.60 -17.87
CA ALA A 381 -12.73 -25.97 -17.66
C ALA A 381 -12.77 -25.20 -16.33
N GLU A 382 -13.46 -24.06 -16.33
CA GLU A 382 -13.73 -23.26 -15.13
C GLU A 382 -15.20 -23.31 -14.74
N ALA A 383 -15.49 -23.30 -13.43
CA ALA A 383 -16.82 -23.09 -12.88
C ALA A 383 -16.80 -22.07 -11.72
N LYS A 384 -17.76 -21.14 -11.70
CA LYS A 384 -18.10 -20.36 -10.50
C LYS A 384 -18.90 -21.27 -9.56
N VAL A 385 -18.43 -21.42 -8.33
CA VAL A 385 -18.96 -22.38 -7.35
C VAL A 385 -20.02 -21.75 -6.44
N THR A 386 -19.89 -20.46 -6.12
CA THR A 386 -20.80 -19.75 -5.22
C THR A 386 -21.56 -18.60 -5.89
N ASP A 387 -22.63 -18.17 -5.24
CA ASP A 387 -23.39 -16.97 -5.58
C ASP A 387 -23.80 -16.30 -4.26
N LEU A 388 -22.82 -15.68 -3.59
CA LEU A 388 -22.94 -15.16 -2.22
C LEU A 388 -23.75 -13.86 -2.14
N ASN A 389 -23.83 -13.10 -3.25
CA ASN A 389 -24.47 -11.78 -3.29
C ASN A 389 -25.62 -11.70 -4.30
N PRO A 390 -26.61 -12.63 -4.28
CA PRO A 390 -27.63 -12.73 -5.31
C PRO A 390 -28.53 -11.49 -5.40
N TRP A 391 -28.62 -10.73 -4.30
CA TRP A 391 -29.36 -9.48 -4.16
C TRP A 391 -28.79 -8.31 -4.95
N LEU A 392 -27.56 -8.40 -5.47
CA LEU A 392 -26.98 -7.39 -6.37
C LEU A 392 -27.73 -7.33 -7.71
N ARG A 393 -28.49 -8.38 -8.07
CA ARG A 393 -29.39 -8.39 -9.24
C ARG A 393 -30.57 -7.41 -9.09
N ASP A 394 -30.93 -7.07 -7.85
CA ASP A 394 -31.99 -6.10 -7.51
C ASP A 394 -31.42 -4.67 -7.30
N ARG A 395 -30.16 -4.45 -7.71
CA ARG A 395 -29.42 -3.20 -7.56
C ARG A 395 -28.88 -2.71 -8.90
N TYR A 396 -28.64 -1.40 -8.98
CA TYR A 396 -27.80 -0.83 -10.01
C TYR A 396 -26.34 -0.97 -9.56
N VAL A 397 -25.57 -1.69 -10.37
CA VAL A 397 -24.12 -1.86 -10.20
C VAL A 397 -23.48 -1.35 -11.49
N ALA A 398 -22.89 -0.14 -11.42
CA ALA A 398 -22.25 0.51 -12.54
C ALA A 398 -21.11 -0.36 -13.11
N GLN A 399 -21.02 -0.44 -14.43
CA GLN A 399 -19.96 -1.17 -15.12
C GLN A 399 -18.90 -0.18 -15.62
N PRO A 400 -17.60 -0.41 -15.34
CA PRO A 400 -16.55 0.53 -15.72
C PRO A 400 -16.18 0.37 -17.19
N GLU A 401 -16.22 1.48 -17.92
CA GLU A 401 -15.72 1.58 -19.29
C GLU A 401 -14.23 1.86 -19.24
N ARG A 402 -13.41 0.93 -19.74
CA ARG A 402 -11.94 1.02 -19.79
C ARG A 402 -11.50 2.03 -20.85
N GLU A 403 -10.69 3.00 -20.46
CA GLU A 403 -10.10 4.02 -21.33
C GLU A 403 -8.57 4.02 -21.25
N SER A 404 -7.92 4.52 -22.31
CA SER A 404 -6.49 4.81 -22.35
C SER A 404 -6.28 6.30 -22.60
N PHE A 405 -5.35 6.92 -21.87
CA PHE A 405 -5.06 8.34 -21.93
C PHE A 405 -3.59 8.57 -22.26
N THR A 406 -3.29 9.49 -23.17
CA THR A 406 -1.91 9.80 -23.54
C THR A 406 -1.41 11.01 -22.76
N ALA A 407 -0.33 10.85 -22.01
CA ALA A 407 0.36 11.92 -21.30
C ALA A 407 1.15 12.82 -22.28
N PRO A 408 1.55 14.05 -21.89
CA PRO A 408 2.20 14.99 -22.81
C PRO A 408 3.58 14.54 -23.32
N ASP A 409 4.23 13.61 -22.62
CA ASP A 409 5.50 12.98 -23.01
C ASP A 409 5.32 11.62 -23.73
N GLY A 410 4.10 11.31 -24.17
CA GLY A 410 3.78 10.14 -25.01
C GLY A 410 3.54 8.83 -24.26
N TRP A 411 3.65 8.82 -22.93
CA TRP A 411 3.24 7.66 -22.13
C TRP A 411 1.74 7.42 -22.25
N VAL A 412 1.32 6.16 -22.31
CA VAL A 412 -0.09 5.78 -22.24
C VAL A 412 -0.38 5.27 -20.83
N VAL A 413 -1.33 5.91 -20.15
CA VAL A 413 -1.86 5.47 -18.86
C VAL A 413 -3.28 4.94 -19.03
N GLU A 414 -3.69 4.08 -18.11
CA GLU A 414 -4.96 3.39 -18.16
C GLU A 414 -5.92 3.90 -17.08
N GLY A 415 -7.20 3.95 -17.39
CA GLY A 415 -8.23 4.25 -16.41
C GLY A 415 -9.59 3.72 -16.80
N TRP A 416 -10.59 4.07 -16.00
CA TRP A 416 -11.96 3.61 -16.14
C TRP A 416 -12.94 4.71 -15.78
N MET A 417 -14.05 4.77 -16.51
CA MET A 417 -15.20 5.61 -16.21
C MET A 417 -16.38 4.75 -15.75
N LEU A 418 -16.87 4.98 -14.54
CA LEU A 418 -18.21 4.54 -14.13
C LEU A 418 -19.20 5.65 -14.45
N ARG A 419 -20.29 5.29 -15.13
CA ARG A 419 -21.43 6.19 -15.39
C ARG A 419 -22.49 6.01 -14.29
N PRO A 420 -23.32 7.03 -14.02
CA PRO A 420 -24.45 6.90 -13.11
C PRO A 420 -25.60 6.06 -13.68
N ALA A 421 -26.57 5.73 -12.82
CA ALA A 421 -27.85 5.17 -13.24
C ALA A 421 -28.59 6.14 -14.19
N ASP A 422 -29.31 5.59 -15.18
CA ASP A 422 -30.02 6.35 -16.22
C ASP A 422 -29.18 7.42 -16.95
N PHE A 423 -27.89 7.13 -17.17
CA PHE A 423 -27.00 8.00 -17.93
C PHE A 423 -27.54 8.28 -19.35
N ASP A 424 -27.66 9.57 -19.67
CA ASP A 424 -28.03 10.11 -20.99
C ASP A 424 -26.85 10.92 -21.55
N PRO A 425 -26.25 10.55 -22.71
CA PRO A 425 -25.13 11.28 -23.29
C PRO A 425 -25.46 12.73 -23.67
N ASN A 426 -26.74 13.10 -23.75
CA ASN A 426 -27.18 14.47 -24.04
C ASN A 426 -27.20 15.37 -22.78
N ARG A 427 -26.84 14.84 -21.60
CA ARG A 427 -26.81 15.56 -20.33
C ARG A 427 -25.39 15.65 -19.78
N ILE A 428 -25.16 16.66 -18.93
CA ILE A 428 -23.92 16.83 -18.18
C ILE A 428 -24.11 16.41 -16.72
N TYR A 429 -23.10 15.75 -16.16
CA TYR A 429 -23.10 15.15 -14.84
C TYR A 429 -21.92 15.64 -14.00
N PRO A 430 -22.07 15.79 -12.67
CA PRO A 430 -20.94 16.00 -11.78
C PRO A 430 -20.02 14.77 -11.82
N LEU A 431 -18.70 15.00 -11.69
CA LEU A 431 -17.68 13.94 -11.77
C LEU A 431 -16.83 13.89 -10.51
N VAL A 432 -16.46 12.70 -10.05
CA VAL A 432 -15.42 12.50 -9.01
C VAL A 432 -14.22 11.79 -9.63
N LEU A 433 -13.02 12.37 -9.49
CA LEU A 433 -11.74 11.73 -9.78
C LEU A 433 -11.25 11.00 -8.53
N GLU A 434 -11.11 9.67 -8.58
CA GLU A 434 -10.65 8.85 -7.46
C GLU A 434 -9.22 8.32 -7.70
N ILE A 435 -8.38 8.43 -6.66
CA ILE A 435 -6.92 8.21 -6.75
C ILE A 435 -6.47 7.13 -5.75
N HIS A 436 -5.80 6.09 -6.25
CA HIS A 436 -5.42 4.93 -5.44
C HIS A 436 -4.26 5.20 -4.48
N GLY A 437 -4.18 4.39 -3.42
CA GLY A 437 -3.02 4.33 -2.52
C GLY A 437 -1.84 3.57 -3.12
N GLY A 438 -0.69 3.61 -2.46
CA GLY A 438 0.55 2.98 -2.93
C GLY A 438 1.78 3.87 -2.70
N PRO A 439 2.46 4.37 -3.76
CA PRO A 439 1.99 4.46 -5.15
C PRO A 439 1.96 3.13 -5.92
N HIS A 440 2.72 2.13 -5.48
CA HIS A 440 2.80 0.80 -6.13
C HIS A 440 1.59 -0.11 -5.81
N GLY A 441 0.38 0.40 -6.02
CA GLY A 441 -0.84 -0.39 -6.16
C GLY A 441 -1.46 -0.14 -7.53
N GLN A 442 -2.65 -0.67 -7.78
CA GLN A 442 -3.45 -0.31 -8.95
C GLN A 442 -4.95 -0.45 -8.70
N TYR A 443 -5.75 0.32 -9.41
CA TYR A 443 -7.17 0.02 -9.66
C TYR A 443 -7.33 -0.92 -10.85
N GLY A 444 -8.56 -1.42 -11.05
CA GLY A 444 -8.91 -2.21 -12.22
C GLY A 444 -10.17 -3.04 -12.00
N SER A 445 -10.08 -4.32 -12.34
CA SER A 445 -11.20 -5.28 -12.36
C SER A 445 -11.54 -5.82 -10.97
N ALA A 446 -11.84 -4.94 -10.02
CA ALA A 446 -12.23 -5.29 -8.65
C ALA A 446 -13.39 -4.41 -8.15
N PHE A 447 -14.25 -4.96 -7.31
CA PHE A 447 -15.37 -4.23 -6.73
C PHE A 447 -14.89 -3.14 -5.76
N MET A 448 -15.52 -1.97 -5.84
CA MET A 448 -15.30 -0.81 -4.98
C MET A 448 -16.66 -0.30 -4.51
N HIS A 449 -17.02 -0.53 -3.25
CA HIS A 449 -18.32 -0.11 -2.67
C HIS A 449 -18.48 1.41 -2.73
N GLU A 450 -17.43 2.16 -2.39
CA GLU A 450 -17.32 3.61 -2.50
C GLU A 450 -17.70 4.13 -3.89
N PHE A 451 -17.14 3.53 -4.94
CA PHE A 451 -17.40 3.95 -6.31
C PHE A 451 -18.84 3.62 -6.75
N GLN A 452 -19.38 2.50 -6.28
CA GLN A 452 -20.76 2.10 -6.55
C GLN A 452 -21.79 2.97 -5.81
N VAL A 453 -21.45 3.49 -4.62
CA VAL A 453 -22.25 4.53 -3.93
C VAL A 453 -22.22 5.84 -4.72
N LEU A 454 -21.04 6.31 -5.13
CA LEU A 454 -20.92 7.57 -5.88
C LEU A 454 -21.63 7.51 -7.25
N ALA A 455 -21.43 6.44 -8.02
CA ALA A 455 -22.17 6.22 -9.27
C ALA A 455 -23.68 6.07 -9.03
N GLY A 456 -24.08 5.40 -7.94
CA GLY A 456 -25.47 5.27 -7.50
C GLY A 456 -26.13 6.59 -7.08
N MET A 457 -25.36 7.59 -6.66
CA MET A 457 -25.85 8.93 -6.32
C MET A 457 -26.08 9.83 -7.55
N GLY A 458 -25.46 9.52 -8.69
CA GLY A 458 -25.54 10.34 -9.91
C GLY A 458 -24.21 10.92 -10.40
N TYR A 459 -23.08 10.56 -9.77
CA TYR A 459 -21.75 10.98 -10.22
C TYR A 459 -21.23 10.11 -11.37
N MET A 460 -20.50 10.73 -12.31
CA MET A 460 -19.49 10.00 -13.08
C MET A 460 -18.27 9.78 -12.18
N VAL A 461 -17.70 8.58 -12.16
CA VAL A 461 -16.51 8.28 -11.34
C VAL A 461 -15.36 7.84 -12.25
N LEU A 462 -14.34 8.69 -12.34
CA LEU A 462 -13.11 8.45 -13.11
C LEU A 462 -12.02 7.97 -12.17
N TYR A 463 -11.37 6.85 -12.49
CA TYR A 463 -10.22 6.35 -11.73
C TYR A 463 -9.14 5.80 -12.66
N ILE A 464 -7.88 6.10 -12.35
CA ILE A 464 -6.73 5.98 -13.27
C ILE A 464 -5.55 5.32 -12.55
N ASN A 465 -4.74 4.58 -13.30
CA ASN A 465 -3.42 4.07 -12.91
C ASN A 465 -2.33 4.95 -13.55
N PRO A 466 -1.87 6.04 -12.89
CA PRO A 466 -0.79 6.90 -13.38
C PRO A 466 0.57 6.19 -13.28
N ARG A 467 1.62 6.74 -13.90
CA ARG A 467 2.95 6.14 -13.80
C ARG A 467 3.40 6.03 -12.33
N GLY A 468 3.85 4.84 -11.94
CA GLY A 468 4.06 4.46 -10.54
C GLY A 468 3.16 3.33 -10.04
N SER A 469 1.97 3.15 -10.64
CA SER A 469 1.13 1.98 -10.39
C SER A 469 1.83 0.67 -10.75
N ASP A 470 1.37 -0.42 -10.17
CA ASP A 470 1.82 -1.77 -10.53
C ASP A 470 0.98 -2.37 -11.68
N GLY A 471 1.42 -3.48 -12.27
CA GLY A 471 0.76 -4.19 -13.37
C GLY A 471 1.22 -3.79 -14.78
N TYR A 472 1.96 -2.68 -14.92
CA TYR A 472 2.42 -2.12 -16.20
C TYR A 472 3.95 -2.23 -16.40
N GLY A 473 4.60 -3.13 -15.66
CA GLY A 473 6.05 -3.41 -15.75
C GLY A 473 6.92 -2.55 -14.82
N GLU A 474 8.14 -3.03 -14.55
CA GLU A 474 9.06 -2.43 -13.57
C GLU A 474 9.48 -1.01 -13.99
N HIS A 475 9.60 -0.76 -15.29
CA HIS A 475 9.95 0.57 -15.81
C HIS A 475 8.85 1.60 -15.54
N PHE A 476 7.58 1.21 -15.61
CA PHE A 476 6.42 2.06 -15.29
C PHE A 476 6.32 2.27 -13.77
N ARG A 477 6.39 1.18 -12.98
CA ARG A 477 6.33 1.20 -11.50
C ARG A 477 7.42 2.08 -10.90
N ARG A 478 8.63 2.11 -11.48
CA ARG A 478 9.75 2.97 -11.02
C ARG A 478 9.62 4.46 -11.36
N GLN A 479 8.71 4.91 -12.24
CA GLN A 479 8.67 6.33 -12.67
C GLN A 479 8.33 7.33 -11.55
N VAL A 480 7.60 6.89 -10.53
CA VAL A 480 7.18 7.74 -9.39
C VAL A 480 8.23 7.83 -8.29
N VAL A 481 9.25 6.97 -8.29
CA VAL A 481 10.27 6.91 -7.24
C VAL A 481 11.05 8.23 -7.24
N ARG A 482 10.98 8.96 -6.12
CA ARG A 482 11.46 10.35 -5.92
C ARG A 482 10.78 11.42 -6.80
N ASP A 483 9.68 11.09 -7.48
CA ASP A 483 8.88 12.03 -8.27
C ASP A 483 7.41 12.18 -7.84
N TRP A 484 7.09 11.93 -6.57
CA TRP A 484 5.74 12.14 -6.02
C TRP A 484 5.23 13.58 -6.28
N GLY A 485 4.06 13.73 -6.90
CA GLY A 485 3.48 15.03 -7.30
C GLY A 485 4.10 15.65 -8.56
N GLY A 486 5.02 14.96 -9.23
CA GLY A 486 5.59 15.32 -10.52
C GLY A 486 4.76 14.76 -11.68
N LYS A 487 5.32 13.77 -12.40
CA LYS A 487 4.69 13.19 -13.60
C LYS A 487 3.41 12.41 -13.33
N ASP A 488 3.31 11.79 -12.16
CA ASP A 488 2.10 11.13 -11.63
C ASP A 488 0.87 12.06 -11.60
N TYR A 489 1.05 13.30 -11.16
CA TYR A 489 0.05 14.37 -11.18
C TYR A 489 -0.29 14.82 -12.61
N ILE A 490 0.72 14.90 -13.50
CA ILE A 490 0.50 15.24 -14.92
C ILE A 490 -0.35 14.17 -15.61
N ASP A 491 -0.11 12.89 -15.36
CA ASP A 491 -0.91 11.78 -15.90
C ASP A 491 -2.39 11.91 -15.48
N LEU A 492 -2.65 12.10 -14.19
CA LEU A 492 -4.00 12.25 -13.64
C LEU A 492 -4.76 13.45 -14.22
N MET A 493 -4.12 14.62 -14.33
CA MET A 493 -4.75 15.81 -14.90
C MET A 493 -4.96 15.68 -16.42
N THR A 494 -3.99 15.14 -17.15
CA THR A 494 -4.08 14.97 -18.61
C THR A 494 -5.09 13.90 -19.02
N ALA A 495 -5.28 12.87 -18.19
CA ALA A 495 -6.34 11.88 -18.34
C ALA A 495 -7.72 12.48 -18.04
N LEU A 496 -7.86 13.27 -16.97
CA LEU A 496 -9.11 13.99 -16.67
C LEU A 496 -9.52 14.94 -17.81
N ASP A 497 -8.58 15.71 -18.36
CA ASP A 497 -8.86 16.62 -19.49
C ASP A 497 -9.33 15.86 -20.74
N GLN A 498 -8.69 14.73 -21.07
CA GLN A 498 -9.15 13.85 -22.15
C GLN A 498 -10.52 13.21 -21.87
N ALA A 499 -10.80 12.78 -20.65
CA ALA A 499 -12.10 12.21 -20.29
C ALA A 499 -13.23 13.24 -20.41
N ILE A 500 -12.98 14.50 -20.06
CA ILE A 500 -13.92 15.62 -20.27
C ILE A 500 -14.15 15.87 -21.76
N GLU A 501 -13.08 16.00 -22.55
CA GLU A 501 -13.15 16.28 -23.99
C GLU A 501 -13.87 15.16 -24.77
N ARG A 502 -13.55 13.90 -24.47
CA ARG A 502 -14.12 12.72 -25.17
C ARG A 502 -15.57 12.44 -24.82
N SER A 503 -15.95 12.63 -23.55
CA SER A 503 -17.31 12.30 -23.10
C SER A 503 -18.33 13.37 -23.46
N GLY A 504 -17.97 14.66 -23.37
CA GLY A 504 -18.90 15.79 -23.51
C GLY A 504 -19.95 15.90 -22.40
N SER A 505 -20.03 14.92 -21.51
CA SER A 505 -21.07 14.77 -20.47
C SER A 505 -20.58 15.12 -19.05
N VAL A 506 -19.42 15.76 -18.90
CA VAL A 506 -18.89 16.18 -17.58
C VAL A 506 -19.19 17.66 -17.32
N ASP A 507 -19.85 17.94 -16.21
CA ASP A 507 -20.01 19.30 -15.69
C ASP A 507 -18.70 19.76 -15.01
N VAL A 508 -17.90 20.51 -15.76
CA VAL A 508 -16.61 21.05 -15.31
C VAL A 508 -16.72 22.07 -14.16
N SER A 509 -17.93 22.49 -13.77
CA SER A 509 -18.15 23.30 -12.56
C SER A 509 -18.43 22.46 -11.30
N ARG A 510 -18.70 21.15 -11.48
CA ARG A 510 -19.12 20.22 -10.42
C ARG A 510 -18.22 18.98 -10.36
N MET A 511 -16.90 19.22 -10.36
CA MET A 511 -15.88 18.17 -10.21
C MET A 511 -15.40 18.02 -8.76
N GLY A 512 -15.34 16.79 -8.27
CA GLY A 512 -14.70 16.38 -7.02
C GLY A 512 -13.40 15.61 -7.24
N VAL A 513 -12.56 15.54 -6.21
CA VAL A 513 -11.38 14.66 -6.18
C VAL A 513 -11.26 13.93 -4.84
N GLY A 514 -11.16 12.60 -4.89
CA GLY A 514 -11.00 11.71 -3.75
C GLY A 514 -9.70 10.90 -3.83
N GLY A 515 -9.24 10.40 -2.68
CA GLY A 515 -8.07 9.54 -2.64
C GLY A 515 -7.66 9.11 -1.24
N GLY A 516 -7.02 7.95 -1.14
CA GLY A 516 -6.60 7.34 0.14
C GLY A 516 -5.11 7.04 0.20
N SER A 517 -4.46 7.25 1.35
CA SER A 517 -3.00 7.02 1.54
C SER A 517 -2.18 7.97 0.65
N TYR A 518 -1.23 7.45 -0.13
CA TYR A 518 -0.62 8.17 -1.27
C TYR A 518 -1.67 8.84 -2.18
N GLY A 519 -2.84 8.23 -2.40
CA GLY A 519 -3.95 8.86 -3.12
C GLY A 519 -4.48 10.12 -2.42
N GLY A 520 -4.51 10.12 -1.08
CA GLY A 520 -4.88 11.29 -0.27
C GLY A 520 -3.78 12.36 -0.20
N TYR A 521 -2.51 11.95 -0.28
CA TYR A 521 -1.39 12.87 -0.59
C TYR A 521 -1.62 13.56 -1.94
N MET A 522 -2.00 12.79 -2.97
CA MET A 522 -2.25 13.34 -4.29
C MET A 522 -3.51 14.22 -4.31
N THR A 523 -4.58 13.88 -3.61
CA THR A 523 -5.75 14.76 -3.40
C THR A 523 -5.32 16.11 -2.80
N ASN A 524 -4.51 16.09 -1.74
CA ASN A 524 -3.96 17.29 -1.11
C ASN A 524 -3.05 18.08 -2.08
N TRP A 525 -2.21 17.38 -2.86
CA TRP A 525 -1.32 17.99 -3.85
C TRP A 525 -2.11 18.71 -4.96
N VAL A 526 -3.09 18.02 -5.54
CA VAL A 526 -3.96 18.51 -6.62
C VAL A 526 -4.62 19.84 -6.23
N ILE A 527 -5.26 19.94 -5.07
CA ILE A 527 -5.89 21.20 -4.62
C ILE A 527 -4.88 22.29 -4.25
N GLY A 528 -3.61 21.94 -4.02
CA GLY A 528 -2.50 22.88 -3.88
C GLY A 528 -2.01 23.46 -5.21
N GLN A 529 -2.18 22.73 -6.32
CA GLN A 529 -1.76 23.17 -7.66
C GLN A 529 -2.89 23.76 -8.51
N THR A 530 -4.15 23.34 -8.32
CA THR A 530 -5.29 23.80 -9.13
C THR A 530 -6.57 23.97 -8.32
N ASN A 531 -7.42 24.91 -8.75
CA ASN A 531 -8.73 25.20 -8.17
C ASN A 531 -9.89 24.75 -9.10
N ARG A 532 -9.65 23.77 -9.98
CA ARG A 532 -10.67 23.20 -10.89
C ARG A 532 -11.71 22.31 -10.19
N PHE A 533 -11.46 21.92 -8.93
CA PHE A 533 -12.33 21.03 -8.16
C PHE A 533 -13.16 21.82 -7.15
N SER A 534 -14.46 21.55 -7.12
CA SER A 534 -15.44 22.17 -6.24
C SER A 534 -15.58 21.43 -4.89
N ALA A 535 -15.02 20.22 -4.77
CA ALA A 535 -14.91 19.45 -3.53
C ALA A 535 -13.66 18.55 -3.54
N ALA A 536 -13.10 18.25 -2.37
CA ALA A 536 -12.02 17.28 -2.20
C ALA A 536 -12.20 16.42 -0.94
N VAL A 537 -11.75 15.16 -1.00
CA VAL A 537 -11.86 14.17 0.07
C VAL A 537 -10.52 13.43 0.22
N ALA A 538 -9.68 13.86 1.17
CA ALA A 538 -8.37 13.26 1.41
C ALA A 538 -8.42 12.32 2.62
N MET A 539 -8.21 11.03 2.36
CA MET A 539 -8.42 9.97 3.34
C MET A 539 -7.09 9.38 3.77
N ARG A 540 -6.88 9.21 5.09
CA ARG A 540 -5.61 8.75 5.70
C ARG A 540 -4.37 9.33 4.99
N PRO A 541 -4.32 10.66 4.78
CA PRO A 541 -3.45 11.25 3.77
C PRO A 541 -2.08 11.62 4.34
N ILE A 542 -1.15 11.99 3.46
CA ILE A 542 0.06 12.73 3.84
C ILE A 542 -0.09 14.19 3.39
N SER A 543 0.44 15.15 4.14
CA SER A 543 0.44 16.58 3.78
C SER A 543 1.80 17.26 3.95
N ASN A 544 2.68 16.68 4.77
CA ASN A 544 4.02 17.16 5.06
C ASN A 544 5.03 16.00 5.10
N LEU A 545 5.76 15.80 4.01
CA LEU A 545 6.80 14.77 3.92
C LEU A 545 7.96 15.01 4.91
N VAL A 546 8.16 16.26 5.38
CA VAL A 546 9.23 16.61 6.33
C VAL A 546 8.97 16.04 7.74
N SER A 547 7.71 16.05 8.21
CA SER A 547 7.33 15.36 9.45
C SER A 547 7.19 13.85 9.22
N GLU A 548 6.63 13.44 8.08
CA GLU A 548 6.29 12.03 7.83
C GLU A 548 7.49 11.10 7.68
N TYR A 549 8.61 11.58 7.10
CA TYR A 549 9.78 10.77 6.70
C TYR A 549 10.31 9.80 7.76
N ALA A 550 10.22 10.17 9.05
CA ALA A 550 10.65 9.34 10.17
C ALA A 550 9.51 9.06 11.18
N GLN A 551 8.26 9.38 10.84
CA GLN A 551 7.12 9.27 11.73
C GLN A 551 6.25 8.03 11.47
N HIS A 552 6.18 7.49 10.25
CA HIS A 552 5.43 6.27 9.96
C HIS A 552 6.11 4.98 10.44
N ASP A 553 5.38 3.88 10.52
CA ASP A 553 5.87 2.55 10.90
C ASP A 553 6.92 1.96 9.93
N ILE A 554 6.80 2.23 8.63
CA ILE A 554 7.67 1.66 7.58
C ILE A 554 8.89 2.53 7.22
N VAL A 555 9.58 3.11 8.22
CA VAL A 555 10.67 4.12 8.05
C VAL A 555 11.65 3.81 6.90
N LEU A 556 12.16 2.58 6.83
CA LEU A 556 13.16 2.18 5.82
C LEU A 556 12.62 2.13 4.37
N TRP A 557 11.30 2.11 4.16
CA TRP A 557 10.70 2.22 2.83
C TRP A 557 10.59 3.68 2.38
N GLY A 558 10.20 4.60 3.27
CA GLY A 558 10.17 6.04 2.98
C GLY A 558 11.52 6.58 2.52
N ALA A 559 12.62 6.07 3.10
CA ALA A 559 13.99 6.39 2.70
C ALA A 559 14.41 5.90 1.31
N LEU A 560 13.60 5.08 0.64
CA LEU A 560 13.84 4.62 -0.73
C LEU A 560 12.97 5.38 -1.73
N GLU A 561 11.67 5.50 -1.44
CA GLU A 561 10.70 6.23 -2.25
C GLU A 561 11.02 7.73 -2.33
N LEU A 562 11.36 8.34 -1.20
CA LEU A 562 11.60 9.79 -1.09
C LEU A 562 13.09 10.15 -1.18
N GLY A 563 13.97 9.16 -1.06
CA GLY A 563 15.43 9.32 -1.09
C GLY A 563 16.11 9.21 0.28
N PRO A 564 17.46 9.13 0.28
CA PRO A 564 18.25 8.88 1.50
C PRO A 564 18.10 10.01 2.53
N PRO A 565 18.37 9.74 3.83
CA PRO A 565 18.09 10.66 4.94
C PRO A 565 18.48 12.12 4.67
N PRO A 566 17.50 13.02 4.42
CA PRO A 566 17.74 14.36 3.88
C PRO A 566 18.14 15.36 4.97
N TYR A 567 19.08 14.98 5.83
CA TYR A 567 19.61 15.83 6.90
C TYR A 567 21.00 16.36 6.49
N PRO A 568 21.20 17.68 6.36
CA PRO A 568 20.28 18.78 6.70
C PRO A 568 19.36 19.28 5.56
N ASP A 569 19.50 18.76 4.34
CA ASP A 569 18.84 19.30 3.13
C ASP A 569 17.40 18.80 2.92
N LEU A 570 16.46 19.38 3.67
CA LEU A 570 15.03 19.02 3.66
C LEU A 570 14.22 19.64 2.49
N ASP A 571 14.86 20.40 1.58
CA ASP A 571 14.17 21.22 0.57
C ASP A 571 13.40 20.40 -0.48
N GLU A 572 13.82 19.16 -0.76
CA GLU A 572 13.10 18.23 -1.66
C GLU A 572 11.78 17.78 -1.03
N LEU A 573 11.84 17.25 0.21
CA LEU A 573 10.65 16.84 0.95
C LEU A 573 9.68 18.00 1.12
N TRP A 574 10.17 19.17 1.53
CA TRP A 574 9.32 20.35 1.71
C TRP A 574 8.67 20.80 0.39
N ARG A 575 9.42 20.80 -0.73
CA ARG A 575 8.87 21.14 -2.04
C ARG A 575 7.81 20.15 -2.51
N ARG A 576 7.89 18.87 -2.15
CA ARG A 576 6.86 17.87 -2.44
C ARG A 576 5.77 17.74 -1.36
N SER A 577 5.86 18.46 -0.23
CA SER A 577 4.78 18.53 0.77
C SER A 577 3.57 19.35 0.29
N PRO A 578 2.36 18.78 0.18
CA PRO A 578 1.15 19.54 -0.18
C PRO A 578 0.87 20.76 0.71
N ILE A 579 1.17 20.70 2.02
CA ILE A 579 0.93 21.81 2.96
C ILE A 579 1.73 23.07 2.61
N ARG A 580 2.86 22.96 1.90
CA ARG A 580 3.62 24.11 1.37
C ARG A 580 2.78 24.99 0.45
N TYR A 581 1.74 24.43 -0.16
CA TYR A 581 0.84 25.07 -1.14
C TYR A 581 -0.52 25.47 -0.52
N VAL A 582 -0.70 25.35 0.81
CA VAL A 582 -1.99 25.57 1.50
C VAL A 582 -2.62 26.96 1.28
N GLN A 583 -1.82 27.97 0.90
CA GLN A 583 -2.34 29.28 0.50
C GLN A 583 -3.18 29.22 -0.80
N ASN A 584 -2.79 28.37 -1.74
CA ASN A 584 -3.44 28.21 -3.05
C ASN A 584 -4.80 27.51 -2.96
N MET A 585 -4.96 26.60 -2.00
CA MET A 585 -6.12 25.72 -1.84
C MET A 585 -7.40 26.52 -1.60
N GLN A 586 -8.36 26.49 -2.52
CA GLN A 586 -9.69 27.10 -2.33
C GLN A 586 -10.80 26.03 -2.24
N THR A 587 -10.56 24.85 -2.82
CA THR A 587 -11.46 23.68 -2.78
C THR A 587 -11.81 23.27 -1.35
N PRO A 588 -13.11 23.11 -1.01
CA PRO A 588 -13.58 22.52 0.24
C PRO A 588 -13.05 21.10 0.48
N LEU A 589 -12.26 20.91 1.53
CA LEU A 589 -11.61 19.63 1.85
C LEU A 589 -12.29 18.89 3.01
N LEU A 590 -12.56 17.60 2.83
CA LEU A 590 -12.82 16.65 3.92
C LEU A 590 -11.54 15.85 4.20
N LEU A 591 -11.05 15.91 5.43
CA LEU A 591 -10.00 15.04 5.96
C LEU A 591 -10.64 13.90 6.75
N SER A 592 -10.23 12.65 6.51
CA SER A 592 -10.80 11.46 7.15
C SER A 592 -9.70 10.48 7.56
N CYS A 593 -9.45 10.30 8.86
CA CYS A 593 -8.32 9.51 9.38
C CYS A 593 -8.67 8.65 10.62
N GLY A 594 -7.96 7.53 10.79
CA GLY A 594 -8.00 6.74 12.01
C GLY A 594 -7.08 7.33 13.09
N GLU A 595 -7.46 7.22 14.36
CA GLU A 595 -6.60 7.69 15.47
C GLU A 595 -5.44 6.74 15.80
N MET A 596 -5.50 5.51 15.30
CA MET A 596 -4.42 4.51 15.34
C MET A 596 -3.84 4.25 13.95
N ASP A 597 -3.93 5.23 13.03
CA ASP A 597 -3.20 5.20 11.76
C ASP A 597 -1.72 5.48 12.03
N LEU A 598 -0.90 4.45 11.89
CA LEU A 598 0.55 4.49 12.12
C LEU A 598 1.34 4.42 10.80
N ARG A 599 0.64 4.32 9.66
CA ARG A 599 1.18 4.29 8.29
C ARG A 599 1.20 5.67 7.64
N CYS A 600 0.18 6.48 7.89
CA CYS A 600 0.13 7.90 7.55
C CYS A 600 -0.32 8.65 8.80
N ALA A 601 0.65 9.19 9.55
CA ALA A 601 0.42 9.59 10.94
C ALA A 601 -0.66 10.69 11.06
N ILE A 602 -1.45 10.67 12.14
CA ILE A 602 -2.58 11.61 12.31
C ILE A 602 -2.20 13.10 12.23
N SER A 603 -0.94 13.44 12.57
CA SER A 603 -0.37 14.79 12.37
C SER A 603 -0.50 15.27 10.92
N GLN A 604 -0.45 14.38 9.92
CA GLN A 604 -0.64 14.75 8.52
C GLN A 604 -2.02 15.35 8.23
N SER A 605 -3.06 14.89 8.94
CA SER A 605 -4.38 15.53 8.91
C SER A 605 -4.42 16.79 9.77
N GLU A 606 -3.86 16.74 10.98
CA GLU A 606 -3.92 17.86 11.93
C GLU A 606 -3.16 19.11 11.46
N GLU A 607 -1.97 18.95 10.88
CA GLU A 607 -1.15 20.02 10.31
C GLU A 607 -1.92 20.76 9.20
N LEU A 608 -2.47 20.01 8.23
CA LEU A 608 -3.19 20.60 7.10
C LEU A 608 -4.54 21.21 7.51
N PHE A 609 -5.30 20.51 8.39
CA PHE A 609 -6.53 21.06 8.98
C PHE A 609 -6.24 22.37 9.70
N GLY A 610 -5.23 22.40 10.56
CA GLY A 610 -4.81 23.59 11.31
C GLY A 610 -4.44 24.74 10.39
N ALA A 611 -3.59 24.50 9.39
CA ALA A 611 -3.17 25.51 8.42
C ALA A 611 -4.34 26.05 7.58
N MET A 612 -5.20 25.18 7.05
CA MET A 612 -6.38 25.58 6.28
C MET A 612 -7.39 26.38 7.13
N ARG A 613 -7.70 25.93 8.36
CA ARG A 613 -8.60 26.66 9.26
C ARG A 613 -8.02 28.00 9.72
N PHE A 614 -6.72 28.10 9.97
CA PHE A 614 -6.04 29.35 10.30
C PHE A 614 -6.09 30.37 9.15
N LEU A 615 -6.01 29.89 7.89
CA LEU A 615 -6.20 30.69 6.68
C LEU A 615 -7.69 30.90 6.30
N GLY A 616 -8.64 30.52 7.17
CA GLY A 616 -10.07 30.71 6.96
C GLY A 616 -10.71 29.80 5.90
N LYS A 617 -9.97 28.82 5.35
CA LYS A 617 -10.43 27.92 4.28
C LYS A 617 -11.49 26.95 4.78
N THR A 618 -12.35 26.47 3.87
CA THR A 618 -13.34 25.42 4.16
C THR A 618 -12.66 24.06 4.28
N VAL A 619 -12.59 23.51 5.49
CA VAL A 619 -12.13 22.15 5.74
C VAL A 619 -12.87 21.54 6.95
N GLU A 620 -13.21 20.26 6.86
CA GLU A 620 -13.70 19.41 7.96
C GLU A 620 -12.69 18.28 8.21
N MET A 621 -12.53 17.83 9.46
CA MET A 621 -11.66 16.70 9.81
C MET A 621 -12.41 15.71 10.68
N VAL A 622 -12.58 14.49 10.18
CA VAL A 622 -13.23 13.37 10.87
C VAL A 622 -12.16 12.40 11.36
N ARG A 623 -12.19 12.13 12.66
CA ARG A 623 -11.29 11.20 13.36
C ARG A 623 -12.08 9.97 13.78
N TYR A 624 -11.56 8.79 13.48
CA TYR A 624 -12.16 7.52 13.86
C TYR A 624 -11.32 6.87 14.99
N PRO A 625 -11.79 6.88 16.25
CA PRO A 625 -11.05 6.29 17.36
C PRO A 625 -10.76 4.81 17.15
N GLU A 626 -9.64 4.31 17.66
CA GLU A 626 -9.17 2.91 17.55
C GLU A 626 -8.79 2.43 16.13
N GLU A 627 -9.26 3.09 15.08
CA GLU A 627 -9.06 2.64 13.68
C GLU A 627 -7.66 2.96 13.14
N SER A 628 -7.15 2.08 12.30
CA SER A 628 -5.86 2.23 11.61
C SER A 628 -6.02 2.63 10.14
N HIS A 629 -4.93 2.60 9.37
CA HIS A 629 -4.91 2.83 7.92
C HIS A 629 -5.91 1.93 7.15
N ASP A 630 -6.29 0.78 7.71
CA ASP A 630 -7.21 -0.20 7.14
C ASP A 630 -8.71 0.06 7.42
N LEU A 631 -9.07 1.20 8.04
CA LEU A 631 -10.47 1.63 8.30
C LEU A 631 -11.45 1.24 7.18
N SER A 632 -11.19 1.66 5.93
CA SER A 632 -12.13 1.43 4.81
C SER A 632 -12.31 -0.06 4.45
N ARG A 633 -11.30 -0.90 4.71
CA ARG A 633 -11.19 -2.30 4.26
C ARG A 633 -11.61 -3.31 5.31
N SER A 634 -11.19 -3.13 6.56
CA SER A 634 -11.43 -4.06 7.67
C SER A 634 -11.71 -3.38 9.01
N GLY A 635 -11.89 -2.06 8.99
CA GLY A 635 -12.32 -1.28 10.17
C GLY A 635 -13.72 -1.65 10.66
N ARG A 636 -14.12 -1.08 11.81
CA ARG A 636 -15.39 -1.45 12.46
C ARG A 636 -16.59 -1.12 11.52
N PRO A 637 -17.55 -2.04 11.33
CA PRO A 637 -18.63 -1.87 10.35
C PRO A 637 -19.39 -0.54 10.39
N ASP A 638 -19.77 -0.07 11.58
CA ASP A 638 -20.45 1.20 11.78
C ASP A 638 -19.59 2.41 11.37
N ARG A 639 -18.28 2.34 11.59
CA ARG A 639 -17.31 3.36 11.16
C ARG A 639 -17.04 3.33 9.66
N ARG A 640 -17.09 2.16 9.02
CA ARG A 640 -17.04 2.02 7.55
C ARG A 640 -18.26 2.66 6.89
N VAL A 641 -19.47 2.45 7.43
CA VAL A 641 -20.70 3.11 6.96
C VAL A 641 -20.63 4.63 7.19
N GLU A 642 -20.31 5.09 8.41
CA GLU A 642 -20.18 6.54 8.69
C GLU A 642 -19.13 7.20 7.77
N ARG A 643 -18.01 6.53 7.46
CA ARG A 643 -17.03 7.01 6.47
C ARG A 643 -17.66 7.21 5.10
N LEU A 644 -18.32 6.19 4.55
CA LEU A 644 -18.96 6.28 3.23
C LEU A 644 -20.04 7.38 3.21
N SER A 645 -20.86 7.48 4.26
CA SER A 645 -21.90 8.51 4.38
C SER A 645 -21.34 9.92 4.52
N ARG A 646 -20.14 10.11 5.11
CA ARG A 646 -19.41 11.40 5.13
C ARG A 646 -18.89 11.78 3.74
N ILE A 647 -18.33 10.83 3.00
CA ILE A 647 -17.80 11.06 1.65
C ILE A 647 -18.94 11.45 0.71
N ALA A 648 -20.01 10.65 0.70
CA ALA A 648 -21.26 10.93 -0.01
C ALA A 648 -21.83 12.31 0.34
N GLY A 649 -22.03 12.59 1.64
CA GLY A 649 -22.59 13.87 2.09
C GLY A 649 -21.71 15.09 1.82
N TRP A 650 -20.39 14.92 1.69
CA TRP A 650 -19.48 16.01 1.32
C TRP A 650 -19.58 16.35 -0.17
N PHE A 651 -19.56 15.34 -1.04
CA PHE A 651 -19.76 15.56 -2.47
C PHE A 651 -21.18 16.08 -2.77
N GLU A 652 -22.22 15.54 -2.14
CA GLU A 652 -23.60 16.06 -2.26
C GLU A 652 -23.69 17.55 -1.90
N ARG A 653 -23.04 17.96 -0.80
CA ARG A 653 -23.08 19.34 -0.31
C ARG A 653 -22.42 20.36 -1.25
N PHE A 654 -21.42 19.96 -2.02
CA PHE A 654 -20.58 20.88 -2.81
C PHE A 654 -20.66 20.68 -4.33
N LEU A 655 -21.12 19.53 -4.79
CA LEU A 655 -21.38 19.21 -6.20
C LEU A 655 -22.88 19.02 -6.49
N GLY A 656 -23.67 18.61 -5.50
CA GLY A 656 -25.05 18.16 -5.70
C GLY A 656 -25.15 16.87 -6.54
N THR A 657 -26.39 16.42 -6.72
CA THR A 657 -26.79 15.26 -7.53
C THR A 657 -28.12 15.53 -8.24
N GLU A 658 -28.54 14.64 -9.14
CA GLU A 658 -29.92 14.63 -9.64
C GLU A 658 -30.97 14.60 -8.52
N SER A 659 -30.67 13.98 -7.37
CA SER A 659 -31.59 13.93 -6.24
C SER A 659 -31.75 15.31 -5.60
N SER A 660 -30.66 16.10 -5.50
CA SER A 660 -30.73 17.50 -5.09
C SER A 660 -31.46 18.38 -6.11
N GLU A 661 -31.26 18.14 -7.42
CA GLU A 661 -31.92 18.88 -8.49
C GLU A 661 -33.44 18.63 -8.48
N LYS A 662 -33.86 17.36 -8.37
CA LYS A 662 -35.27 16.94 -8.26
C LYS A 662 -35.91 17.40 -6.94
N ALA A 663 -35.16 17.49 -5.85
CA ALA A 663 -35.63 18.08 -4.59
C ALA A 663 -35.76 19.61 -4.66
N GLY A 664 -34.96 20.28 -5.51
CA GLY A 664 -35.07 21.72 -5.77
C GLY A 664 -36.38 22.14 -6.43
N GLU A 665 -37.01 21.25 -7.22
CA GLU A 665 -38.36 21.45 -7.77
C GLU A 665 -39.49 21.09 -6.79
N ALA A 666 -39.18 20.45 -5.66
CA ALA A 666 -40.14 19.85 -4.73
C ALA A 666 -39.91 20.30 -3.26
N ASP A 667 -39.99 21.62 -3.06
CA ASP A 667 -40.00 22.37 -1.79
C ASP A 667 -39.25 21.74 -0.59
N THR A 668 -37.97 22.12 -0.50
CA THR A 668 -36.91 21.65 0.41
C THR A 668 -37.34 20.99 1.73
N GLN A 669 -37.19 19.66 1.83
CA GLN A 669 -36.90 18.99 3.10
C GLN A 669 -35.47 18.45 3.10
N ILE A 670 -34.60 19.11 3.86
CA ILE A 670 -33.23 18.66 4.11
C ILE A 670 -33.29 17.37 4.94
N LEU A 671 -32.64 16.30 4.46
CA LEU A 671 -32.49 15.05 5.20
C LEU A 671 -31.77 15.31 6.53
N PRO A 672 -32.39 15.02 7.70
CA PRO A 672 -31.71 15.14 8.97
C PRO A 672 -30.67 14.02 9.10
N VAL A 673 -29.47 14.37 9.57
CA VAL A 673 -28.46 13.37 9.98
C VAL A 673 -29.08 12.48 11.04
N HIS A 674 -29.16 11.17 10.76
CA HIS A 674 -29.84 10.21 11.63
C HIS A 674 -29.17 10.15 13.01
N ARG A 675 -29.82 10.77 14.01
CA ARG A 675 -29.76 10.21 15.37
C ARG A 675 -30.54 8.91 15.36
N ALA A 676 -29.95 7.85 15.91
CA ALA A 676 -30.67 6.63 16.21
C ALA A 676 -31.67 6.91 17.34
N GLU A 677 -32.97 6.93 17.02
CA GLU A 677 -34.04 6.87 18.01
C GLU A 677 -34.33 5.41 18.38
N GLU A 678 -34.88 5.21 19.58
CA GLU A 678 -34.91 3.90 20.24
C GLU A 678 -35.89 2.92 19.59
N ALA A 679 -35.43 1.69 19.31
CA ALA A 679 -36.29 0.62 18.82
C ALA A 679 -37.27 0.18 19.92
N ALA A 680 -38.57 0.25 19.64
CA ALA A 680 -39.61 -0.05 20.61
C ALA A 680 -39.58 -1.53 21.07
N ALA A 681 -39.46 -1.75 22.37
CA ALA A 681 -39.51 -3.08 22.98
C ALA A 681 -40.92 -3.71 22.88
N PRO A 682 -41.05 -5.03 22.65
CA PRO A 682 -42.34 -5.70 22.60
C PRO A 682 -42.98 -5.85 23.99
N THR A 683 -44.28 -5.59 24.08
CA THR A 683 -45.03 -5.63 25.34
C THR A 683 -45.15 -7.06 25.90
N ALA A 684 -44.50 -7.33 27.04
CA ALA A 684 -44.72 -8.53 27.84
C ALA A 684 -45.36 -8.14 29.20
N VAL A 685 -46.48 -8.78 29.55
CA VAL A 685 -47.16 -8.57 30.83
C VAL A 685 -46.78 -9.68 31.80
N LEU A 686 -46.30 -9.32 33.00
CA LEU A 686 -46.37 -10.15 34.19
C LEU A 686 -46.26 -9.28 35.46
N GLU A 687 -46.57 -9.86 36.61
CA GLU A 687 -47.16 -9.14 37.74
C GLU A 687 -46.17 -8.66 38.82
N THR A 688 -46.60 -7.64 39.55
CA THR A 688 -45.97 -7.11 40.76
C THR A 688 -45.76 -8.18 41.84
N ILE A 689 -44.63 -8.11 42.56
CA ILE A 689 -44.64 -8.18 44.04
C ILE A 689 -43.42 -7.43 44.60
N THR A 690 -43.63 -6.74 45.72
CA THR A 690 -42.66 -5.87 46.37
C THR A 690 -41.84 -6.59 47.44
N LEU A 691 -40.65 -6.06 47.74
CA LEU A 691 -40.13 -5.99 49.11
C LEU A 691 -39.27 -4.71 49.24
N ALA A 692 -39.15 -4.19 50.46
CA ALA A 692 -38.62 -2.85 50.73
C ALA A 692 -37.63 -2.85 51.90
N VAL A 693 -36.86 -1.77 52.06
CA VAL A 693 -36.62 -1.02 53.32
C VAL A 693 -35.76 0.24 53.04
N GLU A 694 -35.95 1.27 53.86
CA GLU A 694 -35.32 2.61 53.80
C GLU A 694 -34.04 2.72 54.69
N PRO A 695 -33.52 3.91 55.07
CA PRO A 695 -32.67 4.83 54.29
C PRO A 695 -31.37 5.19 55.07
N ILE A 696 -30.76 6.37 54.77
CA ILE A 696 -29.79 7.24 55.52
C ILE A 696 -28.75 7.78 54.49
N ALA A 697 -28.68 9.05 54.08
CA ALA A 697 -28.54 10.35 54.77
C ALA A 697 -27.15 10.54 55.44
N GLU A 698 -26.44 11.68 55.40
CA GLU A 698 -26.55 12.98 54.71
C GLU A 698 -25.12 13.59 54.68
N SER A 699 -24.73 14.54 53.82
CA SER A 699 -25.04 15.98 54.00
C SER A 699 -24.35 16.84 52.91
N ALA A 700 -24.88 18.05 52.66
CA ALA A 700 -24.40 19.05 51.67
C ALA A 700 -23.80 20.29 52.40
N PRO A 701 -24.00 21.61 52.08
CA PRO A 701 -24.69 22.36 50.97
C PRO A 701 -23.67 23.15 50.10
N THR A 702 -23.91 24.15 49.22
CA THR A 702 -25.03 25.02 48.71
C THR A 702 -24.60 25.47 47.27
N ALA A 703 -25.28 26.25 46.40
CA ALA A 703 -26.52 27.05 46.36
C ALA A 703 -27.02 27.12 44.87
N VAL A 704 -28.31 27.32 44.52
CA VAL A 704 -29.19 28.53 44.52
C VAL A 704 -28.76 29.66 43.55
N LEU A 705 -29.61 30.29 42.71
CA LEU A 705 -30.85 29.94 41.97
C LEU A 705 -31.21 31.10 40.98
N GLU A 706 -32.43 31.08 40.42
CA GLU A 706 -33.16 32.16 39.68
C GLU A 706 -32.88 32.31 38.16
N THR A 707 -33.81 32.84 37.34
CA THR A 707 -35.12 32.35 36.82
C THR A 707 -35.81 33.46 36.00
N LEU A 708 -36.10 33.20 34.70
CA LEU A 708 -37.41 33.37 33.98
C LEU A 708 -38.25 34.69 34.08
N PRO A 709 -39.23 34.98 33.16
CA PRO A 709 -39.43 34.58 31.74
C PRO A 709 -39.80 35.79 30.79
N PRO A 710 -40.88 35.87 29.94
CA PRO A 710 -40.74 36.26 28.50
C PRO A 710 -41.75 37.33 27.97
N GLN A 711 -41.88 37.54 26.63
CA GLN A 711 -43.13 37.37 25.83
C GLN A 711 -43.18 38.04 24.41
N ASP A 712 -43.93 37.38 23.51
CA ASP A 712 -44.81 37.84 22.40
C ASP A 712 -44.33 38.33 20.99
N GLU A 713 -45.23 38.14 20.01
CA GLU A 713 -45.18 38.36 18.54
C GLU A 713 -46.12 39.56 18.13
N PRO A 714 -46.74 39.70 16.92
CA PRO A 714 -46.48 39.22 15.54
C PRO A 714 -46.65 40.34 14.44
N GLU A 715 -46.87 39.92 13.18
CA GLU A 715 -47.57 40.58 12.03
C GLU A 715 -46.76 40.97 10.76
N ALA A 716 -47.46 41.06 9.62
CA ALA A 716 -46.92 41.08 8.25
C ALA A 716 -47.73 41.99 7.28
N MET A 717 -47.14 42.40 6.15
CA MET A 717 -47.84 43.01 4.99
C MET A 717 -47.07 42.86 3.66
N ALA A 718 -47.78 43.05 2.54
CA ALA A 718 -47.32 43.05 1.14
C ALA A 718 -48.21 44.02 0.31
N PRO A 719 -48.19 44.06 -1.04
CA PRO A 719 -47.08 44.21 -2.00
C PRO A 719 -47.25 45.50 -2.88
N VAL A 720 -46.37 45.73 -3.87
CA VAL A 720 -46.55 46.74 -4.96
C VAL A 720 -46.00 46.22 -6.30
N GLU A 721 -46.64 46.58 -7.43
CA GLU A 721 -46.33 46.11 -8.81
C GLU A 721 -45.63 47.18 -9.71
N THR A 722 -45.50 46.84 -11.01
CA THR A 722 -45.27 47.67 -12.23
C THR A 722 -43.83 47.75 -12.81
N ALA A 723 -43.60 47.70 -14.14
CA ALA A 723 -44.43 47.24 -15.27
C ALA A 723 -43.61 47.03 -16.58
N ASP A 724 -44.16 46.22 -17.49
CA ASP A 724 -43.93 45.99 -18.94
C ASP A 724 -42.75 46.62 -19.73
N ALA A 725 -42.13 45.79 -20.57
CA ALA A 725 -41.96 46.04 -22.02
C ALA A 725 -41.65 44.75 -22.81
N ALA A 726 -42.32 44.50 -23.95
CA ALA A 726 -42.06 43.35 -24.82
C ALA A 726 -42.42 43.62 -26.31
N VAL A 727 -41.62 43.11 -27.27
CA VAL A 727 -41.93 43.10 -28.71
C VAL A 727 -41.32 41.86 -29.42
N VAL A 728 -42.20 40.87 -29.69
CA VAL A 728 -42.51 40.18 -30.97
C VAL A 728 -41.44 39.40 -31.79
N GLU A 729 -41.91 38.28 -32.37
CA GLU A 729 -41.23 37.20 -33.12
C GLU A 729 -40.99 37.49 -34.62
N ALA A 730 -40.16 36.66 -35.30
CA ALA A 730 -40.30 36.32 -36.73
C ALA A 730 -39.53 35.05 -37.16
N GLU A 731 -40.21 34.16 -37.89
CA GLU A 731 -39.76 32.99 -38.70
C GLU A 731 -40.68 32.92 -39.95
N PRO A 732 -40.52 32.06 -40.99
CA PRO A 732 -39.59 30.92 -41.21
C PRO A 732 -38.90 30.92 -42.62
N VAL A 733 -38.35 29.78 -43.09
CA VAL A 733 -38.45 29.20 -44.47
C VAL A 733 -37.69 27.85 -44.60
N GLU A 734 -38.14 26.94 -45.49
CA GLU A 734 -37.74 25.51 -45.60
C GLU A 734 -36.67 25.17 -46.67
N GLU A 735 -35.86 24.11 -46.39
CA GLU A 735 -35.33 23.04 -47.30
C GLU A 735 -34.46 23.35 -48.56
N PRO A 736 -33.76 22.34 -49.20
CA PRO A 736 -33.65 20.89 -48.94
C PRO A 736 -32.22 20.26 -48.89
N GLU A 737 -32.15 18.96 -48.57
CA GLU A 737 -31.04 17.98 -48.79
C GLU A 737 -30.91 17.54 -50.31
N PRO A 738 -30.14 16.51 -50.79
CA PRO A 738 -29.28 15.45 -50.16
C PRO A 738 -27.92 15.22 -50.92
N PRO A 739 -27.16 14.07 -50.89
CA PRO A 739 -27.32 12.79 -50.17
C PRO A 739 -26.06 12.15 -49.50
N VAL A 740 -26.31 11.02 -48.83
CA VAL A 740 -25.37 10.14 -48.07
C VAL A 740 -24.41 9.31 -48.94
N ALA A 741 -23.18 9.07 -48.45
CA ALA A 741 -22.33 7.93 -48.87
C ALA A 741 -21.40 7.41 -47.74
N ALA A 742 -21.26 6.08 -47.70
CA ALA A 742 -20.57 5.20 -46.74
C ALA A 742 -19.21 5.59 -46.11
N ASP A 743 -19.03 5.17 -44.85
CA ASP A 743 -17.75 4.81 -44.20
C ASP A 743 -17.21 3.49 -44.79
N PRO A 744 -15.87 3.31 -44.94
CA PRO A 744 -15.19 2.47 -43.93
C PRO A 744 -13.75 2.90 -43.58
N TYR A 745 -13.45 2.84 -42.28
CA TYR A 745 -12.16 2.56 -41.65
C TYR A 745 -11.08 1.95 -42.56
N THR A 746 -9.90 2.57 -42.62
CA THR A 746 -8.63 1.87 -42.93
C THR A 746 -7.47 2.52 -42.18
N THR A 747 -6.95 1.83 -41.17
CA THR A 747 -5.74 2.22 -40.43
C THR A 747 -4.48 1.93 -41.26
N ALA A 748 -3.55 2.89 -41.31
CA ALA A 748 -2.22 2.71 -41.90
C ALA A 748 -1.20 2.43 -40.78
N ALA A 749 -0.58 1.24 -40.79
CA ALA A 749 0.36 0.82 -39.76
C ALA A 749 1.79 1.35 -39.99
N LEU A 750 2.54 1.50 -38.90
CA LEU A 750 4.00 1.67 -38.91
C LEU A 750 4.70 0.29 -39.01
N PRO A 751 5.94 0.22 -39.52
CA PRO A 751 6.56 -1.06 -39.91
C PRO A 751 7.18 -1.85 -38.75
N ILE A 752 7.12 -3.18 -38.89
CA ILE A 752 7.79 -4.18 -38.03
C ILE A 752 8.92 -4.86 -38.81
N PHE A 753 10.00 -5.25 -38.13
CA PHE A 753 11.07 -6.12 -38.63
C PHE A 753 11.51 -7.09 -37.51
N PRO A 754 12.02 -8.31 -37.82
CA PRO A 754 11.15 -9.49 -37.67
C PRO A 754 11.74 -10.65 -36.85
N GLU A 755 10.87 -11.60 -36.50
CA GLU A 755 11.21 -12.94 -36.00
C GLU A 755 11.52 -13.95 -37.15
N PRO A 756 12.24 -15.06 -36.88
CA PRO A 756 12.58 -16.08 -37.87
C PRO A 756 11.49 -17.16 -38.08
N GLU A 757 11.51 -17.81 -39.25
CA GLU A 757 10.48 -18.76 -39.71
C GLU A 757 10.52 -20.16 -39.05
N PRO A 758 9.37 -20.85 -38.88
CA PRO A 758 9.28 -22.27 -38.51
C PRO A 758 9.33 -23.22 -39.73
N ALA A 759 9.64 -24.51 -39.50
CA ALA A 759 9.82 -25.50 -40.57
C ALA A 759 8.83 -26.69 -40.52
N ALA A 760 7.96 -26.74 -41.53
CA ALA A 760 7.31 -27.91 -42.18
C ALA A 760 6.76 -29.11 -41.35
N GLU A 761 5.45 -29.39 -41.55
CA GLU A 761 4.81 -30.69 -41.31
C GLU A 761 5.12 -31.72 -42.42
N PRO A 762 4.61 -32.98 -42.33
CA PRO A 762 3.46 -33.30 -43.22
C PRO A 762 2.40 -34.30 -42.69
N GLU A 763 1.12 -33.98 -42.98
CA GLU A 763 -0.01 -34.82 -43.43
C GLU A 763 -0.13 -36.32 -43.02
N SER A 764 -1.29 -36.74 -42.49
CA SER A 764 -2.37 -37.42 -43.26
C SER A 764 -3.46 -38.13 -42.40
N GLU A 765 -4.74 -38.02 -42.82
CA GLU A 765 -5.87 -38.86 -42.36
C GLU A 765 -6.16 -40.01 -43.38
N PRO A 766 -7.04 -41.01 -43.09
CA PRO A 766 -8.50 -40.83 -43.35
C PRO A 766 -9.50 -41.65 -42.47
N GLU A 767 -10.78 -41.21 -42.41
CA GLU A 767 -11.93 -42.07 -42.06
C GLU A 767 -12.46 -42.90 -43.28
N PRO A 768 -13.47 -43.81 -43.16
CA PRO A 768 -14.90 -43.37 -43.20
C PRO A 768 -15.98 -44.24 -42.48
N ASP A 769 -17.11 -43.60 -42.12
CA ASP A 769 -18.54 -44.03 -42.13
C ASP A 769 -19.07 -45.36 -41.49
N ALA A 770 -20.21 -45.27 -40.74
CA ALA A 770 -21.57 -45.71 -41.21
C ALA A 770 -22.68 -46.06 -40.15
N VAL A 771 -23.87 -45.41 -40.25
CA VAL A 771 -25.28 -45.93 -40.05
C VAL A 771 -25.93 -46.19 -38.64
N VAL A 772 -26.65 -45.17 -38.12
CA VAL A 772 -28.12 -45.05 -37.81
C VAL A 772 -28.97 -46.10 -36.99
N ALA A 773 -29.61 -45.61 -35.90
CA ALA A 773 -30.91 -45.99 -35.23
C ALA A 773 -31.08 -47.39 -34.54
N GLU A 774 -32.06 -47.67 -33.65
CA GLU A 774 -33.37 -47.04 -33.29
C GLU A 774 -33.88 -47.38 -31.84
N ALA A 775 -34.73 -46.51 -31.24
CA ALA A 775 -35.74 -46.64 -30.14
C ALA A 775 -35.56 -47.52 -28.85
N ALA A 776 -36.29 -47.14 -27.78
CA ALA A 776 -36.30 -47.74 -26.41
C ALA A 776 -37.64 -48.45 -26.05
N PRO A 777 -37.73 -49.12 -24.87
CA PRO A 777 -38.67 -48.64 -23.83
C PRO A 777 -38.28 -48.88 -22.33
N LYS A 778 -39.10 -48.34 -21.41
CA LYS A 778 -39.17 -48.52 -19.93
C LYS A 778 -40.40 -49.41 -19.56
N PRO A 779 -40.78 -49.65 -18.27
CA PRO A 779 -40.06 -50.13 -17.06
C PRO A 779 -40.85 -51.26 -16.30
N GLU A 780 -40.40 -51.76 -15.13
CA GLU A 780 -41.25 -52.22 -13.99
C GLU A 780 -40.43 -52.52 -12.70
N ALA A 781 -41.07 -52.92 -11.57
CA ALA A 781 -40.52 -52.73 -10.20
C ALA A 781 -40.90 -53.80 -9.11
N GLU A 782 -40.26 -53.69 -7.92
CA GLU A 782 -40.63 -54.18 -6.56
C GLU A 782 -40.69 -55.72 -6.26
N PRO A 783 -40.37 -56.18 -5.01
CA PRO A 783 -41.34 -56.19 -3.89
C PRO A 783 -40.80 -56.10 -2.42
N GLU A 784 -41.72 -56.05 -1.44
CA GLU A 784 -41.60 -56.13 0.04
C GLU A 784 -42.70 -57.10 0.59
N PRO A 785 -43.06 -57.26 1.91
CA PRO A 785 -42.38 -57.15 3.23
C PRO A 785 -42.67 -58.35 4.22
N ALA A 786 -42.12 -58.32 5.46
CA ALA A 786 -42.61 -58.99 6.72
C ALA A 786 -41.56 -58.86 7.87
N ALA A 787 -41.85 -58.84 9.20
CA ALA A 787 -43.07 -58.67 10.04
C ALA A 787 -42.67 -58.33 11.53
N GLU A 788 -43.64 -58.07 12.43
CA GLU A 788 -43.50 -57.38 13.74
C GLU A 788 -43.37 -58.26 15.01
N ALA A 789 -42.94 -57.67 16.16
CA ALA A 789 -43.32 -58.07 17.54
C ALA A 789 -42.93 -57.03 18.65
N GLU A 790 -43.82 -56.83 19.65
CA GLU A 790 -43.66 -56.05 20.92
C GLU A 790 -44.14 -56.93 22.13
N PRO A 791 -44.22 -56.53 23.45
CA PRO A 791 -43.97 -55.23 24.13
C PRO A 791 -43.23 -55.27 25.53
N GLU A 792 -43.09 -54.08 26.15
CA GLU A 792 -43.00 -53.60 27.59
C GLU A 792 -43.00 -54.56 28.83
N PRO A 793 -42.81 -54.10 30.13
CA PRO A 793 -42.59 -52.73 30.69
C PRO A 793 -41.53 -52.53 31.84
N VAL A 794 -41.21 -51.25 32.11
CA VAL A 794 -40.97 -50.55 33.43
C VAL A 794 -40.10 -51.16 34.56
N ALA A 795 -39.07 -50.40 34.99
CA ALA A 795 -38.73 -50.13 36.41
C ALA A 795 -37.81 -48.90 36.56
N ALA A 796 -37.86 -48.16 37.69
CA ALA A 796 -36.98 -47.02 37.99
C ALA A 796 -36.68 -46.91 39.50
N GLN A 797 -35.45 -46.52 39.88
CA GLN A 797 -35.15 -45.81 41.14
C GLN A 797 -33.69 -45.35 41.33
N ALA A 798 -33.57 -44.16 41.94
CA ALA A 798 -32.55 -43.69 42.90
C ALA A 798 -31.09 -43.43 42.46
N GLU A 799 -30.58 -42.29 42.97
CA GLU A 799 -29.18 -41.85 43.01
C GLU A 799 -28.41 -42.52 44.17
N PRO A 800 -27.09 -42.31 44.26
CA PRO A 800 -26.58 -41.71 45.49
C PRO A 800 -25.59 -40.55 45.28
N GLU A 801 -25.47 -39.71 46.31
CA GLU A 801 -24.49 -38.61 46.44
C GLU A 801 -23.03 -39.11 46.60
N PRO A 802 -22.01 -38.27 46.33
CA PRO A 802 -20.60 -38.62 46.53
C PRO A 802 -20.13 -38.45 47.99
N GLU A 803 -19.26 -39.34 48.45
CA GLU A 803 -18.43 -39.16 49.67
C GLU A 803 -16.96 -38.82 49.30
N PRO A 804 -16.19 -38.17 50.21
CA PRO A 804 -15.18 -37.20 49.81
C PRO A 804 -13.76 -37.73 49.56
N GLU A 805 -13.01 -36.99 48.75
CA GLU A 805 -11.54 -37.12 48.64
C GLU A 805 -10.82 -36.56 49.88
N PRO A 806 -9.66 -37.11 50.29
CA PRO A 806 -8.92 -36.67 51.46
C PRO A 806 -8.05 -35.43 51.21
N GLU A 807 -7.85 -34.63 52.27
CA GLU A 807 -6.99 -33.43 52.23
C GLU A 807 -5.51 -33.75 51.89
N PRO A 808 -4.81 -32.89 51.14
CA PRO A 808 -3.40 -33.09 50.81
C PRO A 808 -2.49 -32.85 52.02
N VAL A 809 -1.64 -33.82 52.32
CA VAL A 809 -0.61 -33.71 53.37
C VAL A 809 0.51 -32.77 52.92
N VAL A 810 0.80 -31.75 53.74
CA VAL A 810 1.96 -30.87 53.54
C VAL A 810 3.25 -31.66 53.73
N ALA A 811 4.13 -31.61 52.74
CA ALA A 811 5.50 -32.11 52.81
C ALA A 811 6.50 -30.96 52.69
N GLU A 812 7.60 -31.03 53.44
CA GLU A 812 8.52 -29.91 53.67
C GLU A 812 9.52 -29.70 52.52
N ALA A 813 10.00 -28.46 52.37
CA ALA A 813 11.01 -28.10 51.38
C ALA A 813 12.41 -28.64 51.75
N MET A 814 13.21 -28.95 50.72
CA MET A 814 14.66 -29.19 50.85
C MET A 814 15.43 -28.18 49.98
N PRO A 815 16.68 -27.83 50.34
CA PRO A 815 17.29 -26.56 49.95
C PRO A 815 17.93 -26.54 48.56
N GLU A 816 18.14 -25.33 48.06
CA GLU A 816 18.88 -25.00 46.84
C GLU A 816 20.38 -25.38 46.96
N PRO A 817 21.05 -25.73 45.85
CA PRO A 817 22.51 -25.84 45.81
C PRO A 817 23.17 -24.46 45.66
N GLU A 818 24.22 -24.19 46.43
CA GLU A 818 25.07 -23.01 46.26
C GLU A 818 25.87 -23.10 44.92
N PRO A 819 26.14 -21.97 44.23
CA PRO A 819 26.88 -21.98 42.97
C PRO A 819 28.40 -22.17 43.19
N GLU A 820 29.03 -22.93 42.30
CA GLU A 820 30.50 -23.03 42.24
C GLU A 820 31.12 -21.73 41.67
N PRO A 821 32.33 -21.32 42.11
CA PRO A 821 32.96 -20.08 41.67
C PRO A 821 33.56 -20.17 40.25
N GLU A 822 33.45 -19.08 39.48
CA GLU A 822 33.98 -18.97 38.13
C GLU A 822 35.53 -19.03 38.07
N PRO A 823 36.12 -19.63 37.02
CA PRO A 823 37.56 -19.56 36.77
C PRO A 823 37.96 -18.24 36.08
N GLU A 824 39.05 -17.62 36.53
CA GLU A 824 39.57 -16.37 35.96
C GLU A 824 39.93 -16.49 34.45
N PRO A 825 39.69 -15.44 33.64
CA PRO A 825 40.00 -15.45 32.22
C PRO A 825 41.50 -15.42 31.95
N LYS A 826 41.95 -16.17 30.94
CA LYS A 826 43.31 -16.08 30.40
C LYS A 826 43.42 -14.90 29.41
N PRO A 827 44.58 -14.24 29.33
CA PRO A 827 44.77 -13.13 28.39
C PRO A 827 44.78 -13.60 26.93
N GLU A 828 44.26 -12.75 26.04
CA GLU A 828 44.25 -12.94 24.59
C GLU A 828 45.65 -12.73 23.97
N PRO A 829 45.96 -13.37 22.83
CA PRO A 829 47.14 -13.07 22.03
C PRO A 829 46.91 -11.84 21.11
N GLU A 830 47.95 -11.04 20.91
CA GLU A 830 47.92 -9.86 20.03
C GLU A 830 47.70 -10.24 18.53
N PRO A 831 47.05 -9.37 17.73
CA PRO A 831 46.77 -9.65 16.33
C PRO A 831 48.03 -9.59 15.44
N VAL A 832 48.20 -10.60 14.59
CA VAL A 832 49.29 -10.65 13.60
C VAL A 832 48.91 -9.85 12.35
N VAL A 833 49.73 -8.88 11.98
CA VAL A 833 49.57 -8.09 10.74
C VAL A 833 49.92 -8.95 9.52
N ALA A 834 48.94 -9.19 8.65
CA ALA A 834 49.15 -9.72 7.31
C ALA A 834 49.47 -8.60 6.29
N GLN A 835 50.20 -8.94 5.23
CA GLN A 835 50.78 -7.97 4.29
C GLN A 835 49.94 -7.88 2.99
N ALA A 836 50.05 -6.74 2.29
CA ALA A 836 49.40 -6.53 1.00
C ALA A 836 50.15 -7.22 -0.15
N GLU A 837 49.40 -7.68 -1.17
CA GLU A 837 49.93 -8.12 -2.46
C GLU A 837 49.77 -7.01 -3.53
N PRO A 838 50.61 -6.99 -4.60
CA PRO A 838 50.78 -5.80 -5.44
C PRO A 838 49.87 -5.71 -6.68
N GLU A 839 49.78 -4.51 -7.24
CA GLU A 839 49.08 -4.20 -8.50
C GLU A 839 49.79 -4.76 -9.76
N PRO A 840 49.06 -5.05 -10.84
CA PRO A 840 49.62 -5.37 -12.16
C PRO A 840 49.84 -4.11 -13.03
N GLU A 841 51.00 -4.02 -13.71
CA GLU A 841 51.31 -2.99 -14.71
C GLU A 841 50.63 -3.26 -16.09
N PRO A 842 50.45 -2.23 -16.96
CA PRO A 842 49.53 -2.28 -18.10
C PRO A 842 50.12 -2.77 -19.45
N GLU A 843 49.23 -3.15 -20.37
CA GLU A 843 49.57 -3.37 -21.79
C GLU A 843 49.62 -2.03 -22.60
N PRO A 844 50.42 -1.95 -23.68
CA PRO A 844 50.71 -0.69 -24.38
C PRO A 844 49.69 -0.27 -25.46
N GLU A 845 49.67 1.04 -25.73
CA GLU A 845 48.74 1.74 -26.61
C GLU A 845 48.91 1.42 -28.12
N ARG A 846 47.92 1.87 -28.93
CA ARG A 846 48.03 2.00 -30.39
C ARG A 846 47.69 3.43 -30.82
N GLU A 847 48.61 4.07 -31.54
CA GLU A 847 48.42 5.41 -32.10
C GLU A 847 47.33 5.47 -33.20
N PRO A 848 46.60 6.60 -33.35
CA PRO A 848 45.55 6.78 -34.34
C PRO A 848 46.07 7.27 -35.71
N VAL A 849 45.26 7.07 -36.76
CA VAL A 849 45.50 7.60 -38.12
C VAL A 849 44.70 8.88 -38.34
N ALA A 850 45.34 9.95 -38.81
CA ALA A 850 44.74 11.29 -38.93
C ALA A 850 44.25 11.65 -40.35
N ALA A 851 43.19 12.47 -40.44
CA ALA A 851 42.68 13.03 -41.70
C ALA A 851 41.99 14.42 -41.54
N VAL A 852 42.77 15.48 -41.78
CA VAL A 852 42.48 16.83 -42.35
C VAL A 852 41.02 17.38 -42.39
N PRO A 853 40.76 18.65 -41.98
CA PRO A 853 39.42 19.23 -41.79
C PRO A 853 38.82 20.00 -43.00
N ALA A 854 37.60 20.54 -42.81
CA ALA A 854 36.86 21.45 -43.70
C ALA A 854 36.54 22.81 -43.00
N PRO A 855 36.19 23.90 -43.73
CA PRO A 855 36.33 25.28 -43.23
C PRO A 855 35.09 25.91 -42.57
N GLU A 856 35.33 26.90 -41.70
CA GLU A 856 34.33 27.67 -40.95
C GLU A 856 33.72 28.87 -41.73
N PRO A 857 32.46 29.26 -41.43
CA PRO A 857 31.90 30.59 -41.69
C PRO A 857 32.15 31.58 -40.52
N PRO A 858 32.03 32.91 -40.72
CA PRO A 858 32.57 33.90 -39.77
C PRO A 858 31.71 34.15 -38.52
N ALA A 859 32.39 34.35 -37.39
CA ALA A 859 31.77 34.64 -36.09
C ALA A 859 31.29 36.11 -35.94
N PRO A 860 30.16 36.36 -35.25
CA PRO A 860 29.79 37.68 -34.77
C PRO A 860 30.60 38.07 -33.52
N SER A 861 31.07 39.32 -33.44
CA SER A 861 31.88 39.78 -32.31
C SER A 861 31.03 40.09 -31.07
N VAL A 862 31.01 39.18 -30.11
CA VAL A 862 30.51 39.42 -28.75
C VAL A 862 31.68 39.81 -27.84
N THR A 863 31.59 40.93 -27.13
CA THR A 863 32.62 41.40 -26.21
C THR A 863 32.66 40.51 -24.96
N SER A 864 33.56 39.52 -24.94
CA SER A 864 33.60 38.51 -23.89
C SER A 864 34.15 39.06 -22.56
N THR A 865 33.44 38.80 -21.46
CA THR A 865 33.80 39.24 -20.10
C THR A 865 34.41 38.10 -19.30
N MET A 866 35.67 38.21 -18.87
CA MET A 866 36.31 37.21 -18.02
C MET A 866 36.05 37.47 -16.54
N LEU A 867 35.64 36.43 -15.81
CA LEU A 867 35.40 36.44 -14.37
C LEU A 867 36.42 35.53 -13.68
N ARG A 868 37.15 36.11 -12.71
CA ARG A 868 38.27 35.49 -12.00
C ARG A 868 37.84 35.07 -10.58
N TRP A 869 38.35 33.93 -10.12
CA TRP A 869 38.27 33.54 -8.71
C TRP A 869 39.06 34.51 -7.79
N PRO A 870 38.48 35.01 -6.67
CA PRO A 870 39.11 36.04 -5.86
C PRO A 870 40.26 35.49 -4.98
N THR A 871 41.43 36.14 -5.05
CA THR A 871 42.63 35.82 -4.26
C THR A 871 42.83 36.75 -3.06
N THR A 872 43.44 36.25 -1.98
CA THR A 872 43.54 36.93 -0.68
C THR A 872 44.79 37.78 -0.49
N SER A 873 44.62 38.95 0.15
CA SER A 873 45.64 39.69 0.90
C SER A 873 44.95 40.51 2.00
N ILE A 874 45.64 40.76 3.12
CA ILE A 874 45.02 41.25 4.38
C ILE A 874 45.80 42.47 4.92
N PRO A 875 45.10 43.54 5.34
CA PRO A 875 45.58 44.53 6.31
C PRO A 875 44.79 44.51 7.63
N ASP A 876 45.36 45.10 8.69
CA ASP A 876 44.97 44.95 10.10
C ASP A 876 43.66 45.63 10.57
N ALA A 877 43.21 45.20 11.76
CA ALA A 877 42.05 45.72 12.49
C ALA A 877 42.40 46.78 13.56
N GLN A 878 41.40 47.47 14.10
CA GLN A 878 41.49 48.23 15.37
C GLN A 878 40.20 48.14 16.19
N GLU A 879 40.34 48.09 17.52
CA GLU A 879 39.27 47.90 18.51
C GLU A 879 38.72 49.22 19.10
N ASN A 880 37.57 49.14 19.77
CA ASN A 880 37.13 49.88 20.99
C ASN A 880 35.60 49.68 21.18
N GLY A 881 34.99 49.46 22.36
CA GLY A 881 35.53 49.16 23.70
C GLY A 881 34.54 49.50 24.84
N GLN A 882 34.09 48.50 25.62
CA GLN A 882 33.49 48.52 27.00
C GLN A 882 32.27 49.44 27.30
N SER A 883 31.11 48.92 27.77
CA SER A 883 30.72 48.46 29.15
C SER A 883 30.37 49.62 30.12
N ASP A 884 29.62 49.51 31.23
CA ASP A 884 29.10 48.44 32.12
C ASP A 884 27.85 48.99 32.90
N SER A 885 27.05 48.34 33.77
CA SER A 885 26.87 46.96 34.33
C SER A 885 25.53 46.92 35.13
N GLY A 886 24.88 45.76 35.38
CA GLY A 886 23.81 45.63 36.41
C GLY A 886 22.86 44.41 36.29
N GLU A 887 22.89 43.49 37.25
CA GLU A 887 22.21 42.16 37.25
C GLU A 887 21.04 42.07 38.29
N PRO A 888 20.39 40.91 38.57
CA PRO A 888 20.16 39.63 37.84
C PRO A 888 18.60 39.35 37.74
N ALA A 889 18.00 38.17 37.47
CA ALA A 889 18.44 36.76 37.51
C ALA A 889 17.57 35.76 36.68
N THR A 890 18.22 34.69 36.22
CA THR A 890 17.73 33.29 36.06
C THR A 890 16.37 32.96 35.40
N THR A 891 16.45 32.48 34.15
CA THR A 891 15.71 31.29 33.64
C THR A 891 16.69 30.48 32.80
N ILE A 892 16.77 29.16 32.98
CA ILE A 892 17.69 28.30 32.21
C ILE A 892 16.92 27.53 31.13
N ILE A 893 17.21 27.84 29.87
CA ILE A 893 16.97 27.00 28.70
C ILE A 893 18.34 26.74 28.08
N PRO A 894 18.74 25.50 27.77
CA PRO A 894 20.00 25.22 27.09
C PRO A 894 19.91 25.66 25.62
N ALA A 895 20.32 26.89 25.34
CA ALA A 895 20.49 27.37 23.97
C ALA A 895 21.63 26.58 23.30
N TRP A 896 21.33 25.92 22.19
CA TRP A 896 22.28 25.12 21.42
C TRP A 896 23.32 26.05 20.78
N GLN A 897 24.58 25.98 21.24
CA GLN A 897 25.67 26.76 20.65
C GLN A 897 26.07 26.11 19.31
N PRO A 898 26.14 26.86 18.20
CA PRO A 898 26.74 26.35 16.98
C PRO A 898 28.24 26.10 17.22
N ALA A 899 28.75 24.98 16.69
CA ALA A 899 30.18 24.67 16.75
C ALA A 899 31.01 25.72 15.99
N GLU A 900 32.26 25.94 16.43
CA GLU A 900 33.15 26.92 15.83
C GLU A 900 33.50 26.54 14.38
N MET A 901 33.17 27.41 13.44
CA MET A 901 33.48 27.24 12.02
C MET A 901 34.99 27.40 11.77
N PRO A 902 35.67 26.45 11.09
CA PRO A 902 37.03 26.69 10.61
C PRO A 902 37.02 27.84 9.59
N SER A 903 37.85 28.85 9.82
CA SER A 903 37.70 30.18 9.22
C SER A 903 38.34 30.35 7.84
N GLU A 904 37.89 29.60 6.84
CA GLU A 904 38.08 29.94 5.42
C GLU A 904 36.74 30.15 4.71
N SER A 905 36.42 31.41 4.38
CA SER A 905 35.21 31.76 3.63
C SER A 905 35.31 31.27 2.18
N LYS A 906 34.61 30.18 1.82
CA LYS A 906 34.46 29.76 0.42
C LYS A 906 33.80 30.90 -0.40
N ARG A 907 34.51 31.47 -1.38
CA ARG A 907 34.06 32.65 -2.15
C ARG A 907 33.54 32.29 -3.54
N THR A 908 32.23 32.02 -3.60
CA THR A 908 31.41 31.88 -4.81
C THR A 908 31.61 33.00 -5.84
N VAL A 909 31.63 32.63 -7.13
CA VAL A 909 31.49 33.55 -8.27
C VAL A 909 30.00 33.63 -8.66
N SER A 910 29.32 34.68 -8.17
CA SER A 910 27.94 34.96 -8.58
C SER A 910 27.90 35.77 -9.88
N LEU A 911 27.34 35.16 -10.93
CA LEU A 911 27.19 35.82 -12.23
C LEU A 911 26.23 37.02 -12.18
N GLN A 912 25.38 37.11 -11.16
CA GLN A 912 24.44 38.23 -10.99
C GLN A 912 25.08 39.45 -10.28
N ALA A 913 26.25 39.31 -9.64
CA ALA A 913 26.76 40.29 -8.67
C ALA A 913 27.95 41.16 -9.12
N MET A 914 28.50 40.97 -10.33
CA MET A 914 29.69 41.70 -10.79
C MET A 914 29.48 42.41 -12.14
N PRO A 915 29.84 43.70 -12.29
CA PRO A 915 29.82 44.41 -13.57
C PRO A 915 30.99 44.00 -14.48
N PRO A 916 30.92 44.23 -15.81
CA PRO A 916 31.84 43.60 -16.78
C PRO A 916 33.30 44.07 -16.82
N GLU A 917 33.76 44.90 -15.88
CA GLU A 917 35.02 45.66 -16.00
C GLU A 917 36.14 45.13 -15.10
N ALA A 918 36.73 43.98 -15.48
CA ALA A 918 37.96 43.46 -14.86
C ALA A 918 38.81 42.64 -15.86
N ILE A 919 39.67 43.31 -16.64
CA ILE A 919 40.67 42.62 -17.47
C ILE A 919 41.98 42.51 -16.68
N ALA A 920 42.39 41.28 -16.37
CA ALA A 920 43.72 40.96 -15.85
C ALA A 920 44.43 40.03 -16.84
N ALA A 921 45.45 40.55 -17.53
CA ALA A 921 46.29 39.76 -18.43
C ALA A 921 47.53 39.25 -17.68
N GLY A 922 47.81 37.94 -17.74
CA GLY A 922 49.09 37.36 -17.29
C GLY A 922 49.05 36.31 -16.18
N GLU A 923 47.95 35.59 -15.99
CA GLU A 923 47.91 34.38 -15.15
C GLU A 923 47.31 33.20 -15.92
N GLU A 924 47.80 31.98 -15.64
CA GLU A 924 47.42 30.73 -16.31
C GLU A 924 46.22 30.07 -15.58
N PHE A 925 45.20 29.66 -16.32
CA PHE A 925 44.02 28.95 -15.80
C PHE A 925 43.80 27.68 -16.63
N ALA A 926 43.88 26.50 -15.99
CA ALA A 926 43.90 25.21 -16.69
C ALA A 926 42.66 24.91 -17.55
N ALA A 927 41.52 25.53 -17.24
CA ALA A 927 40.32 25.49 -18.06
C ALA A 927 39.45 26.75 -17.87
N LYS A 928 38.41 26.88 -18.71
CA LYS A 928 37.41 27.95 -18.69
C LYS A 928 36.04 27.43 -19.15
N LEU A 929 34.99 28.07 -18.65
CA LEU A 929 33.60 27.91 -19.11
C LEU A 929 33.18 29.18 -19.84
N SER A 930 32.81 29.08 -21.11
CA SER A 930 32.39 30.21 -21.95
C SER A 930 30.90 30.09 -22.25
N PHE A 931 30.08 30.98 -21.71
CA PHE A 931 28.63 31.00 -21.92
C PHE A 931 28.33 31.52 -23.33
N GLU A 932 27.89 30.65 -24.23
CA GLU A 932 27.61 30.98 -25.63
C GLU A 932 26.16 31.46 -25.84
N SER A 933 25.23 30.92 -25.05
CA SER A 933 23.80 31.21 -25.13
C SER A 933 23.16 31.34 -23.74
N GLY A 934 21.88 31.74 -23.70
CA GLY A 934 21.11 31.87 -22.45
C GLY A 934 21.32 33.19 -21.71
N PRO A 935 20.70 33.34 -20.52
CA PRO A 935 20.73 34.59 -19.73
C PRO A 935 22.14 35.11 -19.36
N PHE A 936 23.17 34.27 -19.44
CA PHE A 936 24.55 34.60 -19.06
C PHE A 936 25.53 34.64 -20.26
N ALA A 937 25.05 34.64 -21.50
CA ALA A 937 25.87 34.66 -22.72
C ALA A 937 26.93 35.79 -22.75
N GLY A 938 28.10 35.49 -23.34
CA GLY A 938 29.24 36.40 -23.44
C GLY A 938 30.14 36.45 -22.19
N ARG A 939 29.82 35.67 -21.15
CA ARG A 939 30.66 35.54 -19.94
C ARG A 939 31.61 34.35 -20.04
N ILE A 940 32.81 34.51 -19.48
CA ILE A 940 33.80 33.46 -19.35
C ILE A 940 34.16 33.33 -17.86
N VAL A 941 33.99 32.15 -17.28
CA VAL A 941 34.45 31.83 -15.92
C VAL A 941 35.72 31.00 -16.03
N ALA A 942 36.80 31.46 -15.41
CA ALA A 942 38.03 30.67 -15.32
C ALA A 942 37.89 29.55 -14.28
N LEU A 943 38.27 28.32 -14.64
CA LEU A 943 38.24 27.16 -13.75
C LEU A 943 39.63 26.94 -13.10
N PRO A 944 39.74 26.99 -11.76
CA PRO A 944 40.94 26.53 -11.05
C PRO A 944 41.09 25.00 -11.10
N ASN A 945 42.29 24.48 -10.77
CA ASN A 945 42.60 23.04 -10.68
C ASN A 945 41.99 22.37 -9.44
N GLN A 946 40.67 22.43 -9.28
CA GLN A 946 39.92 21.89 -8.13
C GLN A 946 38.45 21.59 -8.51
N MET A 947 37.65 21.17 -7.53
CA MET A 947 36.21 20.99 -7.69
C MET A 947 35.47 22.34 -7.73
N VAL A 948 34.43 22.43 -8.59
CA VAL A 948 33.58 23.60 -8.83
C VAL A 948 32.13 23.14 -9.01
N THR A 949 31.21 23.55 -8.13
CA THR A 949 29.76 23.33 -8.33
C THR A 949 29.09 24.43 -9.15
N VAL A 950 28.06 24.07 -9.91
CA VAL A 950 27.27 24.95 -10.78
C VAL A 950 25.78 24.77 -10.45
N GLY A 951 25.07 25.86 -10.21
CA GLY A 951 23.65 25.82 -9.87
C GLY A 951 23.07 27.20 -9.53
N ARG A 952 21.79 27.24 -9.17
CA ARG A 952 21.06 28.47 -8.83
C ARG A 952 21.18 28.88 -7.35
N ALA A 953 21.50 27.95 -6.46
CA ALA A 953 21.66 28.21 -5.03
C ALA A 953 22.96 29.01 -4.74
N PRO A 954 22.97 29.93 -3.76
CA PRO A 954 24.05 30.90 -3.57
C PRO A 954 25.35 30.29 -3.00
N ASP A 955 25.35 29.02 -2.61
CA ASP A 955 26.48 28.25 -2.11
C ASP A 955 27.27 27.51 -3.21
N ASN A 956 26.77 27.53 -4.46
CA ASN A 956 27.53 27.01 -5.60
C ASN A 956 28.78 27.83 -5.86
N ASP A 957 29.79 27.22 -6.50
CA ASP A 957 31.00 27.92 -6.92
C ASP A 957 30.74 28.87 -8.10
N VAL A 958 29.85 28.46 -9.03
CA VAL A 958 29.33 29.29 -10.12
C VAL A 958 27.81 29.39 -10.00
N VAL A 959 27.31 30.57 -9.61
CA VAL A 959 25.86 30.78 -9.45
C VAL A 959 25.23 31.23 -10.77
N VAL A 960 24.50 30.30 -11.38
CA VAL A 960 23.71 30.48 -12.59
C VAL A 960 22.26 30.73 -12.16
N GLY A 961 21.93 32.01 -11.96
CA GLY A 961 20.62 32.46 -11.46
C GLY A 961 19.46 32.38 -12.46
N ASP A 962 19.44 31.35 -13.31
CA ASP A 962 18.38 31.04 -14.27
C ASP A 962 17.31 30.15 -13.59
N PRO A 963 16.00 30.48 -13.66
CA PRO A 963 14.94 29.65 -13.09
C PRO A 963 14.91 28.19 -13.57
N ALA A 964 15.36 27.90 -14.80
CA ALA A 964 15.46 26.52 -15.32
C ALA A 964 16.69 25.75 -14.80
N THR A 965 17.57 26.41 -14.04
CA THR A 965 18.71 25.79 -13.37
C THR A 965 18.33 25.37 -11.94
N SER A 966 18.69 24.13 -11.59
CA SER A 966 18.42 23.51 -10.28
C SER A 966 19.27 24.12 -9.16
N GLY A 967 18.91 23.88 -7.89
CA GLY A 967 19.58 24.46 -6.72
C GLY A 967 21.09 24.23 -6.74
N ARG A 968 21.50 22.96 -6.69
CA ARG A 968 22.79 22.48 -7.20
C ARG A 968 22.46 21.64 -8.44
N HIS A 969 23.12 21.88 -9.57
CA HIS A 969 22.72 21.30 -10.86
C HIS A 969 23.81 20.37 -11.41
N GLY A 970 25.05 20.84 -11.48
CA GLY A 970 26.20 20.03 -11.87
C GLY A 970 27.44 20.33 -11.04
N ARG A 971 28.45 19.46 -11.11
CA ARG A 971 29.75 19.60 -10.43
C ARG A 971 30.87 19.21 -11.37
N ILE A 972 31.82 20.11 -11.57
CA ILE A 972 33.04 19.84 -12.32
C ILE A 972 34.16 19.49 -11.33
N GLU A 973 34.93 18.42 -11.60
CA GLU A 973 36.04 17.96 -10.77
C GLU A 973 37.27 17.64 -11.63
N VAL A 974 38.46 17.85 -11.10
CA VAL A 974 39.71 17.36 -11.71
C VAL A 974 40.05 15.99 -11.12
N ARG A 975 40.06 14.95 -11.95
CA ARG A 975 40.44 13.58 -11.58
C ARG A 975 41.54 13.10 -12.52
N ALA A 976 42.67 12.65 -11.98
CA ALA A 976 43.86 12.22 -12.74
C ALA A 976 44.34 13.20 -13.84
N GLY A 977 44.16 14.51 -13.64
CA GLY A 977 44.54 15.56 -14.62
C GLY A 977 43.55 15.78 -15.78
N ALA A 978 42.41 15.07 -15.77
CA ALA A 978 41.26 15.31 -16.64
C ALA A 978 40.13 16.02 -15.87
N PHE A 979 39.36 16.85 -16.56
CA PHE A 979 38.13 17.43 -16.02
C PHE A 979 36.96 16.47 -16.27
N TRP A 980 36.12 16.29 -15.25
CA TRP A 980 34.89 15.50 -15.29
C TRP A 980 33.73 16.37 -14.83
N ILE A 981 32.54 16.18 -15.37
CA ILE A 981 31.31 16.76 -14.83
C ILE A 981 30.34 15.66 -14.43
N SER A 982 29.83 15.73 -13.20
CA SER A 982 28.67 14.98 -12.72
C SER A 982 27.44 15.88 -12.74
N ASP A 983 26.28 15.33 -13.13
CA ASP A 983 24.98 15.89 -12.76
C ASP A 983 24.71 15.61 -11.27
N LEU A 984 24.02 16.53 -10.58
CA LEU A 984 23.75 16.43 -9.14
C LEU A 984 22.30 16.04 -8.81
N GLY A 985 21.62 15.31 -9.72
CA GLY A 985 20.20 14.99 -9.59
C GLY A 985 19.32 16.14 -10.08
N SER A 986 19.71 16.76 -11.20
CA SER A 986 19.11 18.00 -11.65
C SER A 986 17.80 17.79 -12.41
N THR A 987 16.86 18.70 -12.18
CA THR A 987 15.45 18.61 -12.61
C THR A 987 15.26 18.53 -14.13
N ASN A 988 16.19 19.10 -14.89
CA ASN A 988 16.17 19.16 -16.35
C ASN A 988 17.32 18.36 -17.00
N GLY A 989 18.20 17.76 -16.19
CA GLY A 989 19.43 17.09 -16.63
C GLY A 989 20.53 18.05 -17.10
N THR A 990 21.78 17.72 -16.78
CA THR A 990 22.96 18.27 -17.43
C THR A 990 23.15 17.54 -18.78
N LEU A 991 23.18 18.30 -19.88
CA LEU A 991 23.48 17.74 -21.21
C LEU A 991 24.93 18.05 -21.61
N ILE A 992 25.59 17.17 -22.37
CA ILE A 992 26.85 17.47 -23.06
C ILE A 992 26.75 17.12 -24.53
N ASN A 993 26.94 18.11 -25.40
CA ASN A 993 26.76 18.04 -26.86
C ASN A 993 25.34 17.62 -27.29
N GLY A 994 24.35 17.83 -26.43
CA GLY A 994 22.94 17.45 -26.63
C GLY A 994 22.51 16.20 -25.86
N GLU A 995 23.44 15.34 -25.44
CA GLU A 995 23.12 14.08 -24.75
C GLU A 995 23.11 14.24 -23.22
N PRO A 996 22.14 13.69 -22.49
CA PRO A 996 22.10 13.74 -21.03
C PRO A 996 23.20 12.89 -20.39
N VAL A 997 23.79 13.38 -19.30
CA VAL A 997 24.83 12.66 -18.55
C VAL A 997 24.50 12.53 -17.07
N ILE A 998 24.86 11.40 -16.47
CA ILE A 998 25.02 11.27 -15.02
C ILE A 998 26.43 11.73 -14.63
N GLU A 999 27.44 11.25 -15.36
CA GLU A 999 28.82 11.71 -15.27
C GLU A 999 29.56 11.49 -16.60
N LYS A 1000 30.42 12.44 -17.01
CA LYS A 1000 31.24 12.33 -18.23
C LYS A 1000 32.54 13.15 -18.10
N GLN A 1001 33.62 12.64 -18.70
CA GLN A 1001 34.87 13.37 -18.89
C GLN A 1001 34.70 14.48 -19.93
N LEU A 1002 35.11 15.70 -19.60
CA LEU A 1002 35.05 16.87 -20.48
C LEU A 1002 36.25 16.90 -21.43
N SER A 1003 35.95 17.02 -22.72
CA SER A 1003 36.91 17.26 -23.80
C SER A 1003 36.95 18.75 -24.17
N ASP A 1004 38.07 19.22 -24.71
CA ASP A 1004 38.16 20.60 -25.19
C ASP A 1004 37.10 20.87 -26.27
N GLY A 1005 36.33 21.95 -26.10
CA GLY A 1005 35.25 22.34 -27.00
C GLY A 1005 33.87 21.76 -26.67
N ASP A 1006 33.73 20.83 -25.71
CA ASP A 1006 32.43 20.27 -25.28
C ASP A 1006 31.43 21.37 -24.89
N LEU A 1007 30.16 21.20 -25.32
CA LEU A 1007 29.04 22.08 -25.02
C LEU A 1007 28.18 21.51 -23.90
N ILE A 1008 28.26 22.11 -22.72
CA ILE A 1008 27.45 21.75 -21.54
C ILE A 1008 26.17 22.59 -21.56
N THR A 1009 24.99 21.97 -21.48
CA THR A 1009 23.72 22.69 -21.30
C THR A 1009 23.28 22.60 -19.83
N ILE A 1010 23.04 23.76 -19.22
CA ILE A 1010 22.55 23.92 -17.85
C ILE A 1010 21.40 24.92 -17.86
N GLY A 1011 20.19 24.43 -17.64
CA GLY A 1011 18.94 25.20 -17.78
C GLY A 1011 18.84 25.81 -19.18
N GLN A 1012 18.71 27.14 -19.27
CA GLN A 1012 18.67 27.87 -20.55
C GLN A 1012 20.05 28.22 -21.14
N ASN A 1013 21.16 27.79 -20.53
CA ASN A 1013 22.50 28.23 -20.90
C ASN A 1013 23.28 27.12 -21.63
N THR A 1014 23.80 27.39 -22.81
CA THR A 1014 24.85 26.57 -23.44
C THR A 1014 26.23 27.14 -23.09
N ILE A 1015 27.10 26.28 -22.55
CA ILE A 1015 28.38 26.65 -21.95
C ILE A 1015 29.47 25.80 -22.59
N ARG A 1016 30.37 26.41 -23.37
CA ARG A 1016 31.53 25.71 -23.92
C ARG A 1016 32.61 25.55 -22.85
N PHE A 1017 33.02 24.32 -22.59
CA PHE A 1017 34.25 24.03 -21.86
C PHE A 1017 35.46 24.19 -22.79
N SER A 1018 36.55 24.76 -22.28
CA SER A 1018 37.85 24.72 -22.96
C SER A 1018 38.99 24.66 -21.97
N ARG A 1019 40.08 23.99 -22.34
CA ARG A 1019 41.34 23.97 -21.60
C ARG A 1019 42.19 25.21 -21.94
N SER A 1020 43.24 25.46 -21.17
CA SER A 1020 44.40 26.20 -21.67
C SER A 1020 45.37 25.24 -22.36
N GLU A 1021 46.04 25.72 -23.40
CA GLU A 1021 47.35 25.20 -23.83
C GLU A 1021 48.45 25.66 -22.87
#